data_AF-A0A453RJA7-F1
#
_entry.id   AF-A0A453RJA7-F1
#
_cell.length_a   1.000
_cell.length_b   1.000
_cell.length_c   1.000
_cell.angle_alpha   90.00
_cell.angle_beta   90.00
_cell.angle_gamma   90.00
#
_symmetry.space_group_name_H-M   'P 1'
#
loop_
_entity.id
_entity.type
_entity.pdbx_description
1 polymer ?
#
loop_
_entity_poly.entity_id
_entity_poly.type
_entity_poly.pdbx_seq_one_letter_code
_entity_poly.pdbx_strand_id
1 'polypeptide(L)'
;MISLYLFFLPDYSIFCAVTQGIYSRTERFDTMYSILSVTDFQSNVKPPSVWLNVQRDIFYKQHGLNMRSYIVSILKSVPVKYISSPELGFLKSISKRAGRRTKLVFRFPDNFLSDPSTNQTYSSLSKNLTFIKTIASGIMVPKIYIWPVTNDNYLQPPTSFVQDAHSAGLEIYASDFANDRIIPYNYSYDPLQEYLSFISDGGFSVDGVLTDYPITASEAIGCFADLNASKADHGKPLIISHNGASGDYPDCTDLAYQNAIKDGADVIDCALQVTKDGVLICMSSINLLDTTNVQMTPFSSRTSVVPEIRDTPGIFTFNLTWNDISDSSLKPKISSPLSTYYLVRNPRYTNTGKFVKFSDFLEYGKDQDLSGIMITIENAAFMAKSLGFDVLESLTTALNDAGYNNQTTKEVMIQSTDSAVLVKLKQQKAKYKLVYTLQPGIGDASASSLADVKEFAEAVVVDRSSFFAQSVHFIINQTSLLTDLQSAGLTVYAQVFRNEFVSQPWDFFGDETVEINNYAQSLNVDGLITDFPKTVRRYKRNSCTGLGNDVPSYMGNVTVGGLAQLLKNQAAPQAQPPSVAPMPKLDAPSVQRPPFPTVAPKNAPSGAAPPPGSSPSAAHTTAVSTCILLVLACATLLL
;
A
#
# COMPACT_ATOMS: atom_id res chain seq x y z
N MET A 1 2.12 -10.13 23.04
CA MET A 1 2.53 -11.49 23.47
C MET A 1 3.14 -12.18 22.27
N ILE A 2 4.27 -12.87 22.41
CA ILE A 2 4.86 -13.66 21.31
C ILE A 2 4.30 -15.07 21.40
N SER A 3 3.72 -15.57 20.30
CA SER A 3 3.20 -16.93 20.19
C SER A 3 4.30 -17.85 19.69
N LEU A 4 4.59 -18.93 20.42
CA LEU A 4 5.62 -19.89 20.05
C LEU A 4 4.98 -21.15 19.47
N TYR A 5 5.36 -21.51 18.25
CA TYR A 5 5.09 -22.82 17.66
C TYR A 5 6.14 -23.81 18.17
N LEU A 6 5.72 -24.81 18.94
CA LEU A 6 6.62 -25.81 19.54
C LEU A 6 7.18 -26.77 18.47
N PHE A 7 8.50 -26.82 18.32
CA PHE A 7 9.26 -27.87 17.62
C PHE A 7 10.39 -28.45 18.54
N PHE A 8 10.84 -29.68 18.27
CA PHE A 8 11.34 -30.68 19.22
C PHE A 8 12.84 -30.64 19.63
N LEU A 9 13.11 -31.29 20.77
CA LEU A 9 14.32 -31.95 21.34
C LEU A 9 15.71 -31.25 21.28
N PRO A 10 16.52 -31.31 22.36
CA PRO A 10 17.84 -30.64 22.44
C PRO A 10 18.83 -31.00 21.32
N ASP A 11 18.83 -32.27 20.87
CA ASP A 11 19.78 -32.78 19.85
C ASP A 11 19.41 -32.42 18.41
N TYR A 12 18.20 -31.87 18.16
CA TYR A 12 17.74 -31.48 16.81
C TYR A 12 18.22 -30.08 16.39
N SER A 13 18.63 -29.25 17.36
CA SER A 13 19.03 -27.86 17.14
C SER A 13 20.27 -27.67 16.24
N ILE A 14 21.02 -28.75 15.97
CA ILE A 14 22.28 -28.72 15.21
C ILE A 14 22.08 -28.99 13.70
N PHE A 15 20.97 -29.62 13.27
CA PHE A 15 20.80 -30.07 11.87
C PHE A 15 19.55 -29.51 11.14
N CYS A 16 18.64 -28.81 11.82
CA CYS A 16 17.44 -28.24 11.21
C CYS A 16 17.45 -26.70 11.29
N ALA A 17 17.40 -26.06 10.14
CA ALA A 17 17.30 -24.60 10.03
C ALA A 17 15.92 -24.21 9.51
N VAL A 18 15.42 -23.05 9.94
CA VAL A 18 14.11 -22.55 9.51
C VAL A 18 14.25 -21.89 8.15
N THR A 19 13.35 -22.22 7.23
CA THR A 19 13.15 -21.50 5.96
C THR A 19 11.75 -20.88 5.97
N GLN A 20 11.56 -19.86 5.17
CA GLN A 20 10.25 -19.30 4.90
C GLN A 20 9.27 -20.36 4.41
N GLY A 21 8.06 -20.34 4.98
CA GLY A 21 6.91 -21.09 4.45
C GLY A 21 5.99 -20.25 3.58
N ILE A 22 6.29 -18.95 3.45
CA ILE A 22 5.47 -17.95 2.75
C ILE A 22 6.39 -17.19 1.79
N TYR A 23 6.15 -17.35 0.49
CA TYR A 23 7.01 -16.79 -0.57
C TYR A 23 6.83 -15.29 -0.83
N SER A 24 5.86 -14.64 -0.17
CA SER A 24 5.78 -13.17 -0.12
C SER A 24 6.78 -12.56 0.85
N ARG A 25 7.53 -13.36 1.62
CA ARG A 25 8.63 -12.92 2.49
C ARG A 25 9.96 -13.23 1.81
N THR A 26 11.01 -12.53 2.22
CA THR A 26 12.34 -12.69 1.61
C THR A 26 13.06 -13.94 2.11
N GLU A 27 13.59 -14.71 1.15
CA GLU A 27 14.39 -15.92 1.32
C GLU A 27 15.73 -15.64 1.98
N ARG A 28 16.12 -14.37 2.08
CA ARG A 28 17.42 -13.97 2.60
C ARG A 28 17.59 -14.28 4.08
N PHE A 29 16.49 -14.49 4.82
CA PHE A 29 16.54 -14.96 6.20
C PHE A 29 16.50 -16.49 6.33
N ASP A 30 16.41 -17.23 5.22
CA ASP A 30 16.38 -18.68 5.25
C ASP A 30 17.66 -19.23 5.84
N THR A 31 17.52 -20.27 6.66
CA THR A 31 18.58 -20.99 7.36
C THR A 31 19.35 -20.19 8.42
N MET A 32 18.99 -18.91 8.64
CA MET A 32 19.70 -18.04 9.59
C MET A 32 19.31 -18.27 11.04
N TYR A 33 18.10 -18.77 11.29
CA TYR A 33 17.57 -18.98 12.62
C TYR A 33 17.44 -20.47 12.94
N SER A 34 17.92 -20.85 14.11
CA SER A 34 17.74 -22.18 14.67
C SER A 34 16.38 -22.30 15.38
N ILE A 35 15.88 -23.53 15.45
CA ILE A 35 14.71 -23.84 16.27
C ILE A 35 15.10 -23.71 17.74
N LEU A 36 14.42 -22.83 18.48
CA LEU A 36 14.66 -22.61 19.90
C LEU A 36 13.82 -23.56 20.76
N SER A 37 14.42 -24.08 21.83
CA SER A 37 13.66 -24.69 22.92
C SER A 37 12.86 -23.62 23.68
N VAL A 38 11.83 -24.01 24.43
CA VAL A 38 11.03 -23.06 25.22
C VAL A 38 11.88 -22.31 26.25
N THR A 39 12.85 -22.99 26.86
CA THR A 39 13.76 -22.40 27.85
C THR A 39 14.75 -21.44 27.21
N ASP A 40 15.26 -21.75 26.01
CA ASP A 40 16.17 -20.85 25.28
C ASP A 40 15.41 -19.63 24.78
N PHE A 41 14.18 -19.82 24.27
CA PHE A 41 13.31 -18.71 23.90
C PHE A 41 13.07 -17.76 25.09
N GLN A 42 12.72 -18.29 26.26
CA GLN A 42 12.54 -17.46 27.46
C GLN A 42 13.84 -16.77 27.88
N SER A 43 14.99 -17.43 27.73
CA SER A 43 16.29 -16.88 28.13
C SER A 43 16.80 -15.80 27.17
N ASN A 44 16.55 -15.97 25.87
CA ASN A 44 17.02 -15.08 24.81
C ASN A 44 16.08 -13.88 24.62
N VAL A 45 14.77 -14.13 24.57
CA VAL A 45 13.76 -13.10 24.27
C VAL A 45 13.25 -12.42 25.55
N LYS A 46 13.28 -13.13 26.69
CA LYS A 46 12.84 -12.65 28.01
C LYS A 46 11.47 -11.96 27.99
N PRO A 47 10.44 -12.54 27.35
CA PRO A 47 9.12 -11.94 27.36
C PRO A 47 8.54 -11.94 28.78
N PRO A 48 7.65 -10.99 29.12
CA PRO A 48 6.99 -10.94 30.43
C PRO A 48 6.10 -12.17 30.68
N SER A 49 5.59 -12.79 29.61
CA SER A 49 4.87 -14.05 29.66
C SER A 49 4.86 -14.77 28.31
N VAL A 50 4.73 -16.10 28.34
CA VAL A 50 4.73 -16.96 27.15
C VAL A 50 3.33 -17.52 26.85
N TRP A 51 3.00 -17.61 25.56
CA TRP A 51 1.89 -18.40 25.03
C TRP A 51 2.43 -19.67 24.37
N LEU A 52 2.08 -20.84 24.89
CA LEU A 52 2.52 -22.15 24.36
C LEU A 52 1.42 -22.81 23.54
N ASN A 53 1.71 -23.15 22.28
CA ASN A 53 0.76 -23.80 21.38
C ASN A 53 1.10 -25.29 21.14
N VAL A 54 0.34 -26.19 21.76
CA VAL A 54 0.52 -27.66 21.66
C VAL A 54 -0.39 -28.21 20.56
N GLN A 55 0.19 -28.44 19.37
CA GLN A 55 -0.61 -28.71 18.17
C GLN A 55 -1.07 -30.17 17.98
N ARG A 56 -0.32 -31.14 18.52
CA ARG A 56 -0.38 -32.55 18.14
C ARG A 56 -0.01 -33.51 19.29
N ASP A 57 -0.60 -33.38 20.49
CA ASP A 57 -0.21 -34.23 21.65
C ASP A 57 -0.39 -35.72 21.36
N ILE A 58 -1.49 -36.12 20.73
CA ILE A 58 -1.76 -37.52 20.37
C ILE A 58 -0.68 -38.08 19.43
N PHE A 59 -0.28 -37.32 18.42
CA PHE A 59 0.77 -37.74 17.48
C PHE A 59 2.08 -38.01 18.23
N TYR A 60 2.50 -37.09 19.12
CA TYR A 60 3.73 -37.26 19.89
C TYR A 60 3.64 -38.46 20.84
N LYS A 61 2.48 -38.68 21.44
CA LYS A 61 2.23 -39.86 22.29
C LYS A 61 2.37 -41.17 21.53
N GLN A 62 1.89 -41.23 20.28
CA GLN A 62 2.06 -42.41 19.41
C GLN A 62 3.54 -42.70 19.10
N HIS A 63 4.41 -41.68 19.17
CA HIS A 63 5.84 -41.80 18.95
C HIS A 63 6.64 -41.89 20.26
N GLY A 64 5.99 -42.26 21.38
CA GLY A 64 6.67 -42.45 22.68
C GLY A 64 7.05 -41.15 23.39
N LEU A 65 6.62 -39.99 22.91
CA LEU A 65 6.91 -38.68 23.49
C LEU A 65 5.72 -38.19 24.34
N ASN A 66 5.97 -37.40 25.38
CA ASN A 66 4.92 -36.98 26.31
C ASN A 66 4.90 -35.46 26.49
N MET A 67 4.10 -34.78 25.67
CA MET A 67 3.98 -33.32 25.70
C MET A 67 3.45 -32.82 27.05
N ARG A 68 2.49 -33.52 27.66
CA ARG A 68 1.96 -33.15 28.98
C ARG A 68 3.06 -33.08 30.04
N SER A 69 3.91 -34.11 30.15
CA SER A 69 5.02 -34.12 31.11
C SER A 69 6.04 -33.02 30.81
N TYR A 70 6.35 -32.80 29.53
CA TYR A 70 7.23 -31.72 29.10
C TYR A 70 6.69 -30.35 29.52
N ILE A 71 5.44 -30.02 29.17
CA ILE A 71 4.83 -28.72 29.51
C ILE A 71 4.75 -28.55 31.04
N VAL A 72 4.42 -29.59 31.80
CA VAL A 72 4.43 -29.51 33.28
C VAL A 72 5.83 -29.22 33.83
N SER A 73 6.89 -29.69 33.19
CA SER A 73 8.26 -29.32 33.57
C SER A 73 8.56 -27.85 33.24
N ILE A 74 8.15 -27.37 32.07
CA ILE A 74 8.31 -25.97 31.62
C ILE A 74 7.60 -24.99 32.56
N LEU A 75 6.41 -25.33 33.04
CA LEU A 75 5.65 -24.48 33.98
C LEU A 75 6.36 -24.20 35.30
N LYS A 76 7.43 -24.95 35.64
CA LYS A 76 8.23 -24.71 36.86
C LYS A 76 9.25 -23.58 36.71
N SER A 77 9.67 -23.27 35.47
CA SER A 77 10.77 -22.35 35.19
C SER A 77 10.41 -21.22 34.23
N VAL A 78 9.29 -21.33 33.51
CA VAL A 78 8.88 -20.34 32.50
C VAL A 78 7.52 -19.74 32.88
N PRO A 79 7.37 -18.40 32.84
CA PRO A 79 6.09 -17.73 33.12
C PRO A 79 5.12 -17.91 31.94
N VAL A 80 4.41 -19.03 31.91
CA VAL A 80 3.40 -19.34 30.87
C VAL A 80 2.04 -18.80 31.27
N LYS A 81 1.53 -17.83 30.51
CA LYS A 81 0.21 -17.25 30.73
C LYS A 81 -0.90 -17.98 29.96
N TYR A 82 -0.57 -18.57 28.81
CA TYR A 82 -1.53 -19.28 27.96
C TYR A 82 -0.97 -20.60 27.46
N ILE A 83 -1.81 -21.65 27.46
CA ILE A 83 -1.55 -22.91 26.77
C ILE A 83 -2.72 -23.16 25.83
N SER A 84 -2.44 -23.22 24.53
CA SER A 84 -3.45 -23.56 23.51
C SER A 84 -3.26 -24.96 22.94
N SER A 85 -4.35 -25.60 22.54
CA SER A 85 -4.31 -26.85 21.79
C SER A 85 -5.60 -27.08 21.01
N PRO A 86 -5.54 -27.69 19.80
CA PRO A 86 -6.72 -28.17 19.10
C PRO A 86 -7.23 -29.52 19.63
N GLU A 87 -6.57 -30.14 20.61
CA GLU A 87 -6.98 -31.44 21.17
C GLU A 87 -7.57 -31.25 22.57
N LEU A 88 -8.90 -31.37 22.73
CA LEU A 88 -9.56 -31.15 24.04
C LEU A 88 -9.06 -32.13 25.11
N GLY A 89 -8.75 -33.36 24.71
CA GLY A 89 -8.19 -34.37 25.59
C GLY A 89 -6.87 -33.94 26.22
N PHE A 90 -6.00 -33.26 25.46
CA PHE A 90 -4.77 -32.70 25.99
C PHE A 90 -5.05 -31.61 27.03
N LEU A 91 -5.91 -30.62 26.70
CA LEU A 91 -6.28 -29.54 27.62
C LEU A 91 -6.90 -30.09 28.91
N LYS A 92 -7.81 -31.06 28.80
CA LYS A 92 -8.40 -31.76 29.94
C LYS A 92 -7.33 -32.45 30.78
N SER A 93 -6.34 -33.08 30.16
CA SER A 93 -5.27 -33.79 30.87
C SER A 93 -4.35 -32.86 31.67
N ILE A 94 -4.13 -31.63 31.20
CA ILE A 94 -3.25 -30.65 31.85
C ILE A 94 -3.99 -29.70 32.79
N SER A 95 -5.32 -29.60 32.71
CA SER A 95 -6.15 -28.68 33.51
C SER A 95 -5.86 -28.68 35.02
N LYS A 96 -5.68 -29.86 35.62
CA LYS A 96 -5.38 -29.99 37.06
C LYS A 96 -3.93 -29.66 37.43
N ARG A 97 -3.05 -29.51 36.44
CA ARG A 97 -1.61 -29.26 36.60
C ARG A 97 -1.22 -27.85 36.17
N ALA A 98 -1.97 -27.24 35.27
CA ALA A 98 -1.85 -25.82 34.95
C ALA A 98 -2.17 -25.01 36.21
N GLY A 99 -1.29 -24.08 36.57
CA GLY A 99 -1.52 -23.20 37.70
C GLY A 99 -2.73 -22.30 37.46
N ARG A 100 -3.35 -21.75 38.52
CA ARG A 100 -4.51 -20.85 38.41
C ARG A 100 -4.28 -19.61 37.54
N ARG A 101 -3.02 -19.24 37.30
CA ARG A 101 -2.61 -18.09 36.49
C ARG A 101 -2.44 -18.43 35.00
N THR A 102 -2.42 -19.71 34.63
CA THR A 102 -2.27 -20.17 33.24
C THR A 102 -3.64 -20.46 32.66
N LYS A 103 -3.99 -19.75 31.60
CA LYS A 103 -5.25 -19.91 30.87
C LYS A 103 -5.12 -21.01 29.82
N LEU A 104 -6.15 -21.85 29.71
CA LEU A 104 -6.22 -22.89 28.69
C LEU A 104 -7.10 -22.39 27.55
N VAL A 105 -6.62 -22.54 26.32
CA VAL A 105 -7.29 -22.02 25.12
C VAL A 105 -7.52 -23.14 24.13
N PHE A 106 -8.79 -23.43 23.83
CA PHE A 106 -9.12 -24.42 22.82
C PHE A 106 -9.03 -23.82 21.41
N ARG A 107 -8.20 -24.40 20.55
CA ARG A 107 -7.99 -23.90 19.18
C ARG A 107 -8.89 -24.64 18.20
N PHE A 108 -9.73 -23.91 17.49
CA PHE A 108 -10.41 -24.41 16.31
C PHE A 108 -9.48 -24.25 15.10
N PRO A 109 -9.10 -25.33 14.39
CA PRO A 109 -8.39 -25.22 13.13
C PRO A 109 -9.38 -24.96 11.99
N ASP A 110 -10.04 -26.00 11.49
CA ASP A 110 -11.01 -25.92 10.39
C ASP A 110 -12.28 -26.67 10.80
N ASN A 111 -13.44 -26.16 10.39
CA ASN A 111 -14.76 -26.73 10.68
C ASN A 111 -14.93 -28.18 10.19
N PHE A 112 -14.21 -28.57 9.13
CA PHE A 112 -14.30 -29.90 8.52
C PHE A 112 -13.39 -30.94 9.17
N LEU A 113 -12.46 -30.52 10.02
CA LEU A 113 -11.58 -31.43 10.73
C LEU A 113 -12.26 -31.96 12.01
N SER A 114 -11.68 -33.04 12.54
CA SER A 114 -12.09 -33.60 13.83
C SER A 114 -11.00 -33.45 14.88
N ASP A 115 -11.41 -33.26 16.12
CA ASP A 115 -10.53 -33.40 17.27
C ASP A 115 -10.26 -34.90 17.50
N PRO A 116 -9.02 -35.37 17.30
CA PRO A 116 -8.68 -36.79 17.42
C PRO A 116 -8.86 -37.34 18.84
N SER A 117 -8.95 -36.47 19.85
CA SER A 117 -9.11 -36.88 21.25
C SER A 117 -10.56 -37.11 21.67
N THR A 118 -11.52 -36.49 20.97
CA THR A 118 -12.96 -36.61 21.25
C THR A 118 -13.73 -37.28 20.13
N ASN A 119 -13.11 -37.45 18.96
CA ASN A 119 -13.73 -37.93 17.72
C ASN A 119 -14.96 -37.11 17.29
N GLN A 120 -15.00 -35.84 17.69
CA GLN A 120 -16.03 -34.88 17.28
C GLN A 120 -15.44 -33.90 16.27
N THR A 121 -16.26 -33.46 15.32
CA THR A 121 -15.87 -32.40 14.39
C THR A 121 -15.76 -31.06 15.11
N TYR A 122 -14.85 -30.19 14.66
CA TYR A 122 -14.75 -28.84 15.22
C TYR A 122 -16.05 -28.03 15.01
N SER A 123 -16.78 -28.29 13.92
CA SER A 123 -18.13 -27.72 13.70
C SER A 123 -19.16 -28.19 14.73
N SER A 124 -19.07 -29.44 15.22
CA SER A 124 -19.94 -29.90 16.31
C SER A 124 -19.55 -29.25 17.64
N LEU A 125 -18.25 -29.14 17.90
CA LEU A 125 -17.72 -28.53 19.12
C LEU A 125 -18.03 -27.02 19.19
N SER A 126 -18.03 -26.31 18.06
CA SER A 126 -18.31 -24.88 18.00
C SER A 126 -19.76 -24.55 18.39
N LYS A 127 -20.67 -25.52 18.29
CA LYS A 127 -22.07 -25.41 18.74
C LYS A 127 -22.25 -25.70 20.24
N ASN A 128 -21.21 -26.17 20.93
CA ASN A 128 -21.26 -26.52 22.35
C ASN A 128 -20.15 -25.81 23.15
N LEU A 129 -20.16 -24.49 23.12
CA LEU A 129 -19.19 -23.64 23.82
C LEU A 129 -19.23 -23.82 25.34
N THR A 130 -20.41 -24.11 25.92
CA THR A 130 -20.55 -24.40 27.36
C THR A 130 -19.78 -25.66 27.76
N PHE A 131 -19.76 -26.71 26.93
CA PHE A 131 -18.91 -27.88 27.18
C PHE A 131 -17.43 -27.50 27.15
N ILE A 132 -16.98 -26.72 26.16
CA ILE A 132 -15.60 -26.26 26.06
C ILE A 132 -15.21 -25.44 27.30
N LYS A 133 -16.10 -24.58 27.79
CA LYS A 133 -15.89 -23.79 29.02
C LYS A 133 -15.59 -24.65 30.26
N THR A 134 -16.07 -25.89 30.31
CA THR A 134 -15.73 -26.80 31.43
C THR A 134 -14.26 -27.23 31.44
N ILE A 135 -13.54 -27.04 30.33
CA ILE A 135 -12.15 -27.48 30.12
C ILE A 135 -11.21 -26.28 29.92
N ALA A 136 -11.65 -25.27 29.18
CA ALA A 136 -10.84 -24.14 28.74
C ALA A 136 -11.42 -22.79 29.23
N SER A 137 -10.54 -21.81 29.41
CA SER A 137 -10.91 -20.43 29.75
C SER A 137 -11.14 -19.56 28.53
N GLY A 138 -10.65 -19.97 27.36
CA GLY A 138 -10.88 -19.27 26.10
C GLY A 138 -10.82 -20.19 24.89
N ILE A 139 -11.10 -19.61 23.73
CA ILE A 139 -11.06 -20.26 22.43
C ILE A 139 -10.26 -19.41 21.44
N MET A 140 -9.62 -20.05 20.47
CA MET A 140 -8.95 -19.38 19.35
C MET A 140 -9.51 -19.88 18.04
N VAL A 141 -9.93 -18.96 17.17
CA VAL A 141 -10.58 -19.28 15.90
C VAL A 141 -9.98 -18.50 14.74
N PRO A 142 -9.89 -19.09 13.54
CA PRO A 142 -9.63 -18.35 12.31
C PRO A 142 -10.62 -17.20 12.16
N LYS A 143 -10.14 -16.08 11.63
CA LYS A 143 -10.96 -14.89 11.36
C LYS A 143 -12.26 -15.18 10.60
N ILE A 144 -12.29 -16.21 9.75
CA ILE A 144 -13.47 -16.61 8.96
C ILE A 144 -14.64 -17.17 9.77
N TYR A 145 -14.43 -17.58 11.03
CA TYR A 145 -15.52 -17.99 11.93
C TYR A 145 -16.36 -16.78 12.38
N ILE A 146 -15.72 -15.61 12.43
CA ILE A 146 -16.29 -14.36 12.91
C ILE A 146 -16.82 -13.56 11.71
N TRP A 147 -15.98 -13.39 10.70
CA TRP A 147 -16.29 -12.70 9.45
C TRP A 147 -16.18 -13.66 8.27
N PRO A 148 -17.29 -14.34 7.87
CA PRO A 148 -17.25 -15.24 6.73
C PRO A 148 -16.94 -14.47 5.44
N VAL A 149 -16.25 -15.13 4.52
CA VAL A 149 -15.82 -14.53 3.23
C VAL A 149 -16.41 -15.36 2.09
N THR A 150 -16.91 -14.70 1.06
CA THR A 150 -17.39 -15.35 -0.16
C THR A 150 -16.23 -15.86 -1.03
N ASN A 151 -16.50 -16.75 -1.98
CA ASN A 151 -15.46 -17.27 -2.89
C ASN A 151 -14.85 -16.19 -3.79
N ASP A 152 -15.58 -15.09 -4.04
CA ASP A 152 -15.10 -13.91 -4.76
C ASP A 152 -14.41 -12.88 -3.85
N ASN A 153 -14.07 -13.26 -2.60
CA ASN A 153 -13.27 -12.50 -1.64
C ASN A 153 -13.95 -11.22 -1.08
N TYR A 154 -15.22 -11.33 -0.70
CA TYR A 154 -15.96 -10.27 0.00
C TYR A 154 -16.49 -10.73 1.35
N LEU A 155 -16.52 -9.82 2.31
CA LEU A 155 -17.11 -10.07 3.63
C LEU A 155 -18.61 -10.36 3.52
N GLN A 156 -19.06 -11.33 4.29
CA GLN A 156 -20.45 -11.55 4.63
C GLN A 156 -20.77 -10.89 5.99
N PRO A 157 -22.05 -10.77 6.38
CA PRO A 157 -22.39 -10.33 7.73
C PRO A 157 -21.66 -11.13 8.82
N PRO A 158 -21.27 -10.50 9.94
CA PRO A 158 -20.55 -11.20 10.98
C PRO A 158 -21.44 -12.24 11.66
N THR A 159 -20.84 -13.31 12.17
CA THR A 159 -21.57 -14.32 12.95
C THR A 159 -21.77 -13.85 14.39
N SER A 160 -22.65 -14.51 15.14
CA SER A 160 -22.82 -14.30 16.58
C SER A 160 -21.69 -14.92 17.43
N PHE A 161 -20.66 -15.51 16.80
CA PHE A 161 -19.75 -16.43 17.48
C PHE A 161 -18.94 -15.77 18.60
N VAL A 162 -18.61 -14.47 18.46
CA VAL A 162 -17.95 -13.69 19.51
C VAL A 162 -18.87 -13.53 20.72
N GLN A 163 -20.12 -13.12 20.49
CA GLN A 163 -21.13 -12.94 21.53
C GLN A 163 -21.49 -14.26 22.21
N ASP A 164 -21.58 -15.36 21.45
CA ASP A 164 -21.85 -16.70 21.96
C ASP A 164 -20.71 -17.19 22.87
N ALA A 165 -19.45 -16.93 22.49
CA ALA A 165 -18.28 -17.23 23.31
C ALA A 165 -18.28 -16.45 24.63
N HIS A 166 -18.51 -15.14 24.56
CA HIS A 166 -18.61 -14.29 25.75
C HIS A 166 -19.77 -14.70 26.65
N SER A 167 -20.92 -15.04 26.09
CA SER A 167 -22.09 -15.54 26.84
C SER A 167 -21.81 -16.87 27.53
N ALA A 168 -20.97 -17.73 26.94
CA ALA A 168 -20.47 -18.94 27.57
C ALA A 168 -19.35 -18.69 28.60
N GLY A 169 -18.91 -17.44 28.79
CA GLY A 169 -17.83 -17.06 29.69
C GLY A 169 -16.44 -17.45 29.20
N LEU A 170 -16.26 -17.57 27.88
CA LEU A 170 -14.99 -17.83 27.21
C LEU A 170 -14.40 -16.53 26.67
N GLU A 171 -13.09 -16.36 26.82
CA GLU A 171 -12.33 -15.39 26.02
C GLU A 171 -12.22 -15.91 24.58
N ILE A 172 -12.27 -15.04 23.59
CA ILE A 172 -12.12 -15.40 22.17
C ILE A 172 -10.95 -14.67 21.54
N TYR A 173 -10.08 -15.43 20.88
CA TYR A 173 -8.91 -14.93 20.16
C TYR A 173 -9.08 -15.19 18.66
N ALA A 174 -8.97 -14.16 17.83
CA ALA A 174 -9.00 -14.33 16.39
C ALA A 174 -7.59 -14.61 15.84
N SER A 175 -7.45 -15.56 14.93
CA SER A 175 -6.18 -15.91 14.28
C SER A 175 -6.23 -15.72 12.78
N ASP A 176 -5.10 -16.04 12.14
CA ASP A 176 -4.89 -15.96 10.70
C ASP A 176 -5.00 -14.52 10.21
N PHE A 177 -4.31 -13.59 10.87
CA PHE A 177 -4.02 -12.26 10.34
C PHE A 177 -2.65 -12.24 9.67
N ALA A 178 -2.56 -11.53 8.55
CA ALA A 178 -1.31 -11.33 7.82
C ALA A 178 -1.44 -10.12 6.91
N ASN A 179 -0.38 -9.33 6.82
CA ASN A 179 -0.33 -8.15 5.97
C ASN A 179 0.06 -8.50 4.53
N ASP A 180 0.76 -9.62 4.33
CA ASP A 180 1.38 -10.04 3.08
C ASP A 180 0.53 -11.05 2.28
N ARG A 181 -0.79 -10.85 2.27
CA ARG A 181 -1.72 -11.73 1.53
C ARG A 181 -2.91 -10.95 1.00
N ILE A 182 -3.68 -11.60 0.13
CA ILE A 182 -4.98 -11.08 -0.30
C ILE A 182 -5.95 -11.16 0.89
N ILE A 183 -6.43 -9.99 1.31
CA ILE A 183 -7.51 -9.83 2.28
C ILE A 183 -8.81 -9.45 1.54
N PRO A 184 -10.00 -9.55 2.17
CA PRO A 184 -11.25 -9.19 1.53
C PRO A 184 -11.23 -7.77 0.92
N TYR A 185 -11.80 -7.61 -0.28
CA TYR A 185 -11.81 -6.32 -0.99
C TYR A 185 -12.50 -5.19 -0.21
N ASN A 186 -13.32 -5.53 0.77
CA ASN A 186 -13.93 -4.59 1.72
C ASN A 186 -12.92 -3.77 2.52
N TYR A 187 -11.68 -4.27 2.68
CA TYR A 187 -10.62 -3.59 3.40
C TYR A 187 -9.66 -2.82 2.47
N SER A 188 -9.85 -2.86 1.15
CA SER A 188 -9.00 -2.12 0.21
C SER A 188 -7.50 -2.35 0.41
N TYR A 189 -7.12 -3.61 0.67
CA TYR A 189 -5.76 -4.04 1.03
C TYR A 189 -5.16 -3.43 2.30
N ASP A 190 -5.97 -2.80 3.15
CA ASP A 190 -5.52 -2.21 4.40
C ASP A 190 -5.56 -3.23 5.56
N PRO A 191 -4.40 -3.74 6.03
CA PRO A 191 -4.38 -4.74 7.09
C PRO A 191 -4.83 -4.15 8.43
N LEU A 192 -4.51 -2.89 8.74
CA LEU A 192 -4.91 -2.25 9.99
C LEU A 192 -6.44 -2.14 10.08
N GLN A 193 -7.10 -1.78 8.98
CA GLN A 193 -8.57 -1.77 8.90
C GLN A 193 -9.17 -3.17 9.11
N GLU A 194 -8.50 -4.23 8.63
CA GLU A 194 -8.89 -5.61 8.95
C GLU A 194 -8.84 -5.84 10.46
N TYR A 195 -7.77 -5.50 11.18
CA TYR A 195 -7.72 -5.67 12.65
C TYR A 195 -8.82 -4.89 13.37
N LEU A 196 -9.06 -3.62 12.99
CA LEU A 196 -10.10 -2.78 13.61
C LEU A 196 -11.49 -3.40 13.54
N SER A 197 -11.80 -4.14 12.46
CA SER A 197 -13.08 -4.84 12.31
C SER A 197 -13.33 -5.97 13.33
N PHE A 198 -12.32 -6.37 14.10
CA PHE A 198 -12.43 -7.41 15.14
C PHE A 198 -12.40 -6.85 16.57
N ILE A 199 -12.10 -5.56 16.76
CA ILE A 199 -11.90 -4.96 18.10
C ILE A 199 -12.72 -3.69 18.33
N SER A 200 -12.97 -2.87 17.30
CA SER A 200 -13.67 -1.58 17.44
C SER A 200 -14.84 -1.47 16.47
N ASP A 201 -14.58 -1.64 15.18
CA ASP A 201 -15.49 -1.23 14.11
C ASP A 201 -16.57 -2.27 13.82
N GLY A 202 -16.36 -3.52 14.24
CA GLY A 202 -17.22 -4.67 13.93
C GLY A 202 -18.52 -4.75 14.72
N GLY A 203 -18.75 -3.88 15.71
CA GLY A 203 -19.89 -3.97 16.64
C GLY A 203 -19.71 -5.06 17.71
N PHE A 204 -18.53 -5.64 17.80
CA PHE A 204 -18.07 -6.55 18.84
C PHE A 204 -16.55 -6.40 19.00
N SER A 205 -16.00 -6.97 20.06
CA SER A 205 -14.55 -7.04 20.25
C SER A 205 -14.14 -8.46 20.62
N VAL A 206 -13.11 -8.98 19.96
CA VAL A 206 -12.39 -10.15 20.45
C VAL A 206 -11.49 -9.78 21.63
N ASP A 207 -11.07 -10.77 22.42
CA ASP A 207 -10.18 -10.58 23.58
C ASP A 207 -8.70 -10.53 23.19
N GLY A 208 -8.38 -10.82 21.93
CA GLY A 208 -7.06 -10.62 21.35
C GLY A 208 -6.93 -11.24 19.97
N VAL A 209 -5.79 -11.00 19.33
CA VAL A 209 -5.46 -11.55 18.02
C VAL A 209 -4.15 -12.33 18.05
N LEU A 210 -4.09 -13.40 17.25
CA LEU A 210 -2.86 -14.11 16.93
C LEU A 210 -2.43 -13.71 15.51
N THR A 211 -1.25 -13.13 15.40
CA THR A 211 -0.71 -12.63 14.14
C THR A 211 0.80 -12.77 14.07
N ASP A 212 1.32 -12.88 12.85
CA ASP A 212 2.76 -12.75 12.55
C ASP A 212 3.20 -11.27 12.43
N TYR A 213 2.24 -10.34 12.41
CA TYR A 213 2.44 -8.89 12.26
C TYR A 213 2.05 -8.15 13.55
N PRO A 214 2.84 -8.30 14.64
CA PRO A 214 2.48 -7.76 15.94
C PRO A 214 2.50 -6.22 15.98
N ILE A 215 3.23 -5.56 15.07
CA ILE A 215 3.24 -4.09 14.96
C ILE A 215 1.84 -3.61 14.59
N THR A 216 1.31 -4.04 13.44
CA THR A 216 -0.03 -3.66 12.95
C THR A 216 -1.12 -3.94 13.96
N ALA A 217 -1.11 -5.11 14.61
CA ALA A 217 -2.08 -5.42 15.66
C ALA A 217 -1.95 -4.49 16.88
N SER A 218 -0.72 -4.15 17.28
CA SER A 218 -0.47 -3.25 18.42
C SER A 218 -0.84 -1.81 18.09
N GLU A 219 -0.57 -1.35 16.88
CA GLU A 219 -1.03 -0.05 16.37
C GLU A 219 -2.56 0.00 16.40
N ALA A 220 -3.23 -0.97 15.75
CA ALA A 220 -4.68 -1.05 15.70
C ALA A 220 -5.33 -0.91 17.10
N ILE A 221 -4.83 -1.69 18.06
CA ILE A 221 -5.35 -1.72 19.44
C ILE A 221 -4.97 -0.44 20.22
N GLY A 222 -3.71 -0.02 20.13
CA GLY A 222 -3.15 1.01 21.00
C GLY A 222 -3.40 2.45 20.53
N CYS A 223 -3.56 2.65 19.23
CA CYS A 223 -3.55 3.98 18.62
C CYS A 223 -4.79 4.27 17.74
N PHE A 224 -5.52 3.24 17.32
CA PHE A 224 -6.57 3.37 16.31
C PHE A 224 -7.95 2.80 16.71
N ALA A 225 -8.09 2.13 17.86
CA ALA A 225 -9.37 1.54 18.28
C ALA A 225 -10.43 2.61 18.66
N ASP A 226 -10.00 3.77 19.17
CA ASP A 226 -10.88 4.80 19.75
C ASP A 226 -11.02 6.07 18.87
N LEU A 227 -10.76 5.98 17.56
CA LEU A 227 -10.77 7.16 16.66
C LEU A 227 -12.10 7.90 16.65
N ASN A 228 -13.22 7.20 16.84
CA ASN A 228 -14.55 7.82 16.86
C ASN A 228 -14.79 8.65 18.13
N ALA A 229 -14.06 8.39 19.21
CA ALA A 229 -14.10 9.21 20.43
C ALA A 229 -13.18 10.45 20.34
N SER A 230 -12.19 10.43 19.44
CA SER A 230 -11.22 11.50 19.25
C SER A 230 -11.60 12.45 18.12
N LYS A 231 -11.56 13.77 18.39
CA LYS A 231 -11.60 14.84 17.38
C LYS A 231 -10.20 15.25 16.92
N ALA A 232 -9.15 14.52 17.30
CA ALA A 232 -7.79 14.86 16.92
C ALA A 232 -7.63 14.69 15.41
N ASP A 233 -7.24 15.78 14.76
CA ASP A 233 -6.64 15.80 13.44
C ASP A 233 -5.32 16.55 13.61
N HIS A 234 -4.21 15.85 13.44
CA HIS A 234 -2.88 16.40 13.68
C HIS A 234 -2.43 17.39 12.58
N GLY A 235 -3.29 17.67 11.59
CA GLY A 235 -3.11 18.73 10.60
C GLY A 235 -2.15 18.37 9.47
N LYS A 236 -1.02 17.72 9.77
CA LYS A 236 -0.07 17.19 8.78
C LYS A 236 -0.01 15.65 8.80
N PRO A 237 0.33 15.00 7.67
CA PRO A 237 0.58 15.59 6.35
C PRO A 237 -0.73 16.01 5.64
N LEU A 238 -0.62 16.87 4.63
CA LEU A 238 -1.72 17.17 3.70
C LEU A 238 -2.09 15.90 2.90
N ILE A 239 -3.38 15.58 2.79
CA ILE A 239 -3.86 14.43 2.02
C ILE A 239 -4.27 14.90 0.63
N ILE A 240 -3.48 14.51 -0.37
CA ILE A 240 -3.77 14.79 -1.79
C ILE A 240 -4.21 13.46 -2.42
N SER A 241 -5.37 13.42 -3.07
CA SER A 241 -5.77 12.23 -3.81
C SER A 241 -4.86 12.01 -5.02
N HIS A 242 -4.72 10.75 -5.45
CA HIS A 242 -4.09 10.40 -6.72
C HIS A 242 -5.16 9.85 -7.67
N ASN A 243 -5.66 10.71 -8.54
CA ASN A 243 -6.79 10.51 -9.44
C ASN A 243 -8.11 10.19 -8.71
N GLY A 244 -8.33 10.83 -7.56
CA GLY A 244 -9.41 10.48 -6.61
C GLY A 244 -9.05 9.27 -5.72
N ALA A 245 -10.05 8.54 -5.23
CA ALA A 245 -9.85 7.28 -4.50
C ALA A 245 -9.65 6.13 -5.51
N SER A 246 -8.60 6.25 -6.33
CA SER A 246 -8.29 5.34 -7.44
C SER A 246 -7.95 3.92 -6.97
N GLY A 247 -7.61 3.76 -5.69
CA GLY A 247 -7.48 2.48 -5.01
C GLY A 247 -8.77 1.66 -4.92
N ASP A 248 -9.92 2.34 -4.96
CA ASP A 248 -11.24 1.75 -4.75
C ASP A 248 -12.13 1.81 -6.00
N TYR A 249 -12.00 2.86 -6.81
CA TYR A 249 -12.83 3.12 -7.99
C TYR A 249 -11.97 3.46 -9.21
N PRO A 250 -12.51 3.35 -10.44
CA PRO A 250 -11.79 3.81 -11.63
C PRO A 250 -11.35 5.26 -11.52
N ASP A 251 -10.07 5.50 -11.82
CA ASP A 251 -9.38 6.78 -11.75
C ASP A 251 -10.17 7.92 -12.43
N CYS A 252 -10.09 9.13 -11.87
CA CYS A 252 -10.69 10.35 -12.43
C CYS A 252 -12.21 10.28 -12.74
N THR A 253 -12.95 9.43 -12.04
CA THR A 253 -14.41 9.33 -12.17
C THR A 253 -15.14 10.12 -11.08
N ASP A 254 -16.43 10.38 -11.32
CA ASP A 254 -17.35 10.93 -10.32
C ASP A 254 -17.30 10.15 -8.99
N LEU A 255 -17.32 8.81 -9.03
CA LEU A 255 -17.22 7.95 -7.85
C LEU A 255 -15.87 8.05 -7.15
N ALA A 256 -14.77 8.08 -7.89
CA ALA A 256 -13.44 8.22 -7.30
C ALA A 256 -13.28 9.55 -6.57
N TYR A 257 -13.78 10.66 -7.12
CA TYR A 257 -13.76 11.97 -6.46
C TYR A 257 -14.71 12.05 -5.27
N GLN A 258 -15.94 11.54 -5.41
CA GLN A 258 -16.88 11.49 -4.29
C GLN A 258 -16.30 10.69 -3.12
N ASN A 259 -15.68 9.55 -3.40
CA ASN A 259 -15.11 8.72 -2.36
C ASN A 259 -13.84 9.33 -1.75
N ALA A 260 -12.96 9.98 -2.53
CA ALA A 260 -11.79 10.68 -2.00
C ALA A 260 -12.17 11.75 -0.95
N ILE A 261 -13.20 12.53 -1.23
CA ILE A 261 -13.70 13.57 -0.31
C ILE A 261 -14.33 12.92 0.92
N LYS A 262 -15.17 11.90 0.73
CA LYS A 262 -15.78 11.14 1.84
C LYS A 262 -14.73 10.53 2.76
N ASP A 263 -13.64 10.07 2.18
CA ASP A 263 -12.52 9.46 2.88
C ASP A 263 -11.57 10.49 3.52
N GLY A 264 -11.81 11.78 3.29
CA GLY A 264 -11.15 12.88 3.97
C GLY A 264 -9.87 13.38 3.29
N ALA A 265 -9.80 13.33 1.95
CA ALA A 265 -8.78 14.06 1.20
C ALA A 265 -8.90 15.57 1.48
N ASP A 266 -7.77 16.24 1.75
CA ASP A 266 -7.70 17.69 1.90
C ASP A 266 -7.72 18.38 0.53
N VAL A 267 -7.14 17.71 -0.48
CA VAL A 267 -7.02 18.16 -1.87
C VAL A 267 -7.40 17.02 -2.80
N ILE A 268 -8.24 17.32 -3.80
CA ILE A 268 -8.49 16.41 -4.93
C ILE A 268 -7.72 16.86 -6.17
N ASP A 269 -7.30 15.89 -6.99
CA ASP A 269 -6.46 16.11 -8.16
C ASP A 269 -7.18 15.84 -9.49
N CYS A 270 -6.76 16.49 -10.57
CA CYS A 270 -7.26 16.24 -11.93
C CYS A 270 -6.08 16.25 -12.91
N ALA A 271 -5.74 15.07 -13.45
CA ALA A 271 -4.84 14.96 -14.59
C ALA A 271 -5.56 15.43 -15.85
N LEU A 272 -5.11 16.55 -16.43
CA LEU A 272 -5.83 17.26 -17.47
C LEU A 272 -5.51 16.70 -18.85
N GLN A 273 -6.55 16.24 -19.56
CA GLN A 273 -6.46 15.80 -20.95
C GLN A 273 -7.46 16.57 -21.82
N VAL A 274 -7.28 16.48 -23.14
CA VAL A 274 -8.13 17.14 -24.14
C VAL A 274 -8.75 16.13 -25.10
N THR A 275 -10.03 16.33 -25.44
CA THR A 275 -10.75 15.56 -26.46
C THR A 275 -10.54 16.13 -27.87
N LYS A 276 -10.95 15.41 -28.91
CA LYS A 276 -10.87 15.84 -30.30
C LYS A 276 -11.56 17.18 -30.58
N ASP A 277 -12.70 17.42 -29.91
CA ASP A 277 -13.51 18.64 -30.00
C ASP A 277 -13.05 19.74 -29.02
N GLY A 278 -11.92 19.55 -28.33
CA GLY A 278 -11.31 20.58 -27.48
C GLY A 278 -11.90 20.68 -26.08
N VAL A 279 -12.67 19.69 -25.62
CA VAL A 279 -13.20 19.63 -24.26
C VAL A 279 -12.10 19.15 -23.32
N LEU A 280 -11.91 19.86 -22.20
CA LEU A 280 -11.01 19.45 -21.13
C LEU A 280 -11.67 18.41 -20.23
N ILE A 281 -10.95 17.34 -19.91
CA ILE A 281 -11.43 16.23 -19.08
C ILE A 281 -10.39 15.86 -18.02
N CYS A 282 -10.83 15.31 -16.90
CA CYS A 282 -9.94 14.67 -15.93
C CYS A 282 -9.72 13.21 -16.34
N MET A 283 -8.47 12.83 -16.63
CA MET A 283 -8.11 11.46 -16.92
C MET A 283 -6.62 11.17 -16.67
N SER A 284 -6.35 10.08 -15.96
CA SER A 284 -5.00 9.69 -15.53
C SER A 284 -4.06 9.22 -16.64
N SER A 285 -4.57 9.00 -17.86
CA SER A 285 -3.75 8.71 -19.04
C SER A 285 -4.33 9.36 -20.29
N ILE A 286 -3.45 9.84 -21.17
CA ILE A 286 -3.83 10.30 -22.51
C ILE A 286 -4.21 9.14 -23.44
N ASN A 287 -3.80 7.90 -23.11
CA ASN A 287 -4.10 6.69 -23.86
C ASN A 287 -5.24 5.91 -23.19
N LEU A 288 -6.39 5.88 -23.85
CA LEU A 288 -7.61 5.23 -23.37
C LEU A 288 -7.45 3.72 -23.16
N LEU A 289 -6.44 3.07 -23.74
CA LEU A 289 -6.18 1.65 -23.48
C LEU A 289 -5.81 1.35 -22.02
N ASP A 290 -5.23 2.33 -21.32
CA ASP A 290 -4.64 2.11 -20.01
C ASP A 290 -5.72 2.04 -18.90
N THR A 291 -6.76 2.87 -19.03
CA THR A 291 -7.76 3.10 -17.96
C THR A 291 -9.22 3.06 -18.44
N THR A 292 -9.49 2.44 -19.60
CA THR A 292 -10.87 2.24 -20.09
C THR A 292 -11.06 0.85 -20.72
N ASN A 293 -12.30 0.55 -21.11
CA ASN A 293 -12.64 -0.62 -21.91
C ASN A 293 -12.58 -0.37 -23.44
N VAL A 294 -11.92 0.68 -23.93
CA VAL A 294 -12.00 1.13 -25.34
C VAL A 294 -11.74 0.03 -26.38
N GLN A 295 -10.91 -0.96 -26.07
CA GLN A 295 -10.64 -2.12 -26.93
C GLN A 295 -11.89 -2.95 -27.26
N MET A 296 -12.89 -2.93 -26.38
CA MET A 296 -14.17 -3.65 -26.52
C MET A 296 -15.27 -2.79 -27.16
N THR A 297 -14.92 -1.62 -27.69
CA THR A 297 -15.86 -0.67 -28.30
C THR A 297 -15.57 -0.52 -29.81
N PRO A 298 -16.49 0.10 -30.59
CA PRO A 298 -16.23 0.43 -32.00
C PRO A 298 -15.00 1.35 -32.21
N PHE A 299 -14.56 2.05 -31.15
CA PHE A 299 -13.40 2.94 -31.19
C PHE A 299 -12.06 2.20 -31.26
N SER A 300 -12.03 0.88 -31.06
CA SER A 300 -10.83 0.04 -31.24
C SER A 300 -10.15 0.23 -32.61
N SER A 301 -10.94 0.54 -33.64
CA SER A 301 -10.46 0.86 -35.00
C SER A 301 -9.70 2.18 -35.13
N ARG A 302 -9.69 3.04 -34.09
CA ARG A 302 -9.01 4.35 -34.06
C ARG A 302 -7.57 4.29 -33.57
N THR A 303 -7.00 3.10 -33.49
CA THR A 303 -5.62 2.88 -33.02
C THR A 303 -4.61 3.61 -33.90
N SER A 304 -3.63 4.28 -33.28
CA SER A 304 -2.57 5.03 -33.95
C SER A 304 -1.26 5.00 -33.15
N VAL A 305 -0.13 5.33 -33.77
CA VAL A 305 1.15 5.53 -33.08
C VAL A 305 1.45 7.03 -33.06
N VAL A 306 1.77 7.56 -31.89
CA VAL A 306 2.15 8.97 -31.69
C VAL A 306 3.48 8.98 -30.93
N PRO A 307 4.62 8.99 -31.64
CA PRO A 307 5.96 8.81 -31.04
C PRO A 307 6.28 9.83 -29.93
N GLU A 308 5.74 11.05 -30.01
CA GLU A 308 5.91 12.07 -28.97
C GLU A 308 5.25 11.70 -27.63
N ILE A 309 4.30 10.75 -27.63
CA ILE A 309 3.68 10.21 -26.43
C ILE A 309 4.24 8.83 -26.11
N ARG A 310 4.22 7.92 -27.10
CA ARG A 310 4.72 6.54 -26.96
C ARG A 310 4.94 5.86 -28.31
N ASP A 311 5.90 4.96 -28.35
CA ASP A 311 6.28 4.20 -29.56
C ASP A 311 5.38 3.00 -29.88
N THR A 312 4.37 2.74 -29.04
CA THR A 312 3.42 1.63 -29.25
C THR A 312 2.05 2.13 -29.70
N PRO A 313 1.29 1.33 -30.47
CA PRO A 313 -0.07 1.70 -30.85
C PRO A 313 -0.96 1.99 -29.62
N GLY A 314 -1.74 3.06 -29.71
CA GLY A 314 -2.65 3.54 -28.68
C GLY A 314 -3.93 4.11 -29.25
N ILE A 315 -4.92 4.35 -28.39
CA ILE A 315 -6.13 5.12 -28.73
C ILE A 315 -6.15 6.30 -27.79
N PHE A 316 -5.98 7.50 -28.33
CA PHE A 316 -5.74 8.69 -27.51
C PHE A 316 -7.01 9.52 -27.32
N THR A 317 -7.06 10.30 -26.24
CA THR A 317 -8.19 11.20 -25.93
C THR A 317 -8.57 12.12 -27.09
N PHE A 318 -7.57 12.69 -27.76
CA PHE A 318 -7.74 13.57 -28.90
C PHE A 318 -8.17 12.86 -30.19
N ASN A 319 -8.31 11.53 -30.19
CA ASN A 319 -8.94 10.80 -31.30
C ASN A 319 -10.47 10.81 -31.23
N LEU A 320 -11.05 11.04 -30.04
CA LEU A 320 -12.48 10.92 -29.75
C LEU A 320 -13.07 12.26 -29.29
N THR A 321 -14.32 12.55 -29.66
CA THR A 321 -15.04 13.72 -29.12
C THR A 321 -15.49 13.47 -27.68
N TRP A 322 -15.90 14.51 -26.95
CA TRP A 322 -16.53 14.30 -25.65
C TRP A 322 -17.77 13.39 -25.73
N ASN A 323 -18.57 13.53 -26.79
CA ASN A 323 -19.74 12.67 -26.99
C ASN A 323 -19.36 11.20 -27.18
N ASP A 324 -18.24 10.92 -27.87
CA ASP A 324 -17.70 9.57 -27.99
C ASP A 324 -17.19 9.03 -26.64
N ILE A 325 -16.51 9.88 -25.86
CA ILE A 325 -15.96 9.48 -24.55
C ILE A 325 -17.04 9.25 -23.50
N SER A 326 -18.04 10.13 -23.47
CA SER A 326 -19.19 10.03 -22.57
C SER A 326 -20.25 9.03 -23.04
N ASP A 327 -20.02 8.36 -24.18
CA ASP A 327 -20.89 7.31 -24.68
C ASP A 327 -21.02 6.16 -23.68
N SER A 328 -22.20 5.53 -23.66
CA SER A 328 -22.48 4.45 -22.71
C SER A 328 -21.64 3.18 -22.92
N SER A 329 -21.10 2.94 -24.13
CA SER A 329 -20.27 1.78 -24.46
C SER A 329 -18.83 1.93 -23.96
N LEU A 330 -18.30 3.16 -23.90
CA LEU A 330 -17.01 3.44 -23.31
C LEU A 330 -17.16 3.57 -21.79
N LYS A 331 -16.40 2.79 -21.04
CA LYS A 331 -16.40 2.77 -19.58
C LYS A 331 -15.00 3.02 -19.05
N PRO A 332 -14.87 3.81 -17.97
CA PRO A 332 -13.62 3.87 -17.22
C PRO A 332 -13.32 2.47 -16.66
N LYS A 333 -12.06 2.16 -16.44
CA LYS A 333 -11.58 0.88 -15.93
C LYS A 333 -10.62 1.14 -14.78
N ILE A 334 -10.85 0.48 -13.64
CA ILE A 334 -9.97 0.59 -12.48
C ILE A 334 -8.56 0.10 -12.82
N SER A 335 -7.56 0.89 -12.42
CA SER A 335 -6.16 0.53 -12.56
C SER A 335 -5.80 -0.60 -11.58
N SER A 336 -4.78 -1.40 -11.88
CA SER A 336 -4.23 -2.38 -10.93
C SER A 336 -2.71 -2.42 -11.10
N PRO A 337 -2.01 -1.41 -10.55
CA PRO A 337 -0.58 -1.19 -10.80
C PRO A 337 0.30 -2.39 -10.41
N LEU A 338 -0.16 -3.23 -9.48
CA LEU A 338 0.57 -4.39 -8.95
C LEU A 338 -0.01 -5.73 -9.42
N SER A 339 -0.70 -5.73 -10.56
CA SER A 339 -1.30 -6.94 -11.16
C SER A 339 -0.26 -8.01 -11.54
N THR A 340 1.01 -7.66 -11.73
CA THR A 340 2.12 -8.61 -11.91
C THR A 340 2.33 -9.52 -10.70
N TYR A 341 1.89 -9.08 -9.51
CA TYR A 341 1.88 -9.86 -8.27
C TYR A 341 0.51 -10.51 -7.99
N TYR A 342 -0.37 -10.59 -9.00
CA TYR A 342 -1.74 -11.09 -8.87
C TYR A 342 -2.61 -10.27 -7.90
N LEU A 343 -2.22 -9.03 -7.60
CA LEU A 343 -3.01 -8.08 -6.82
C LEU A 343 -3.85 -7.23 -7.77
N VAL A 344 -5.17 -7.43 -7.75
CA VAL A 344 -6.13 -6.71 -8.59
C VAL A 344 -7.03 -5.87 -7.70
N ARG A 345 -7.34 -4.63 -8.08
CA ARG A 345 -8.29 -3.80 -7.34
C ARG A 345 -9.71 -4.33 -7.47
N ASN A 346 -10.61 -3.84 -6.62
CA ASN A 346 -11.95 -4.40 -6.40
C ASN A 346 -12.71 -4.73 -7.71
N PRO A 347 -12.90 -6.03 -8.05
CA PRO A 347 -13.55 -6.44 -9.30
C PRO A 347 -14.99 -5.96 -9.48
N ARG A 348 -15.72 -5.73 -8.38
CA ARG A 348 -17.10 -5.21 -8.44
C ARG A 348 -17.17 -3.76 -8.92
N TYR A 349 -16.08 -3.01 -8.81
CA TYR A 349 -16.02 -1.61 -9.22
C TYR A 349 -15.27 -1.40 -10.53
N THR A 350 -14.81 -2.48 -11.20
CA THR A 350 -13.93 -2.41 -12.35
C THR A 350 -14.34 -1.41 -13.42
N ASN A 351 -15.61 -1.35 -13.80
CA ASN A 351 -16.09 -0.45 -14.86
C ASN A 351 -17.17 0.53 -14.38
N THR A 352 -17.10 0.95 -13.11
CA THR A 352 -18.09 1.84 -12.49
C THR A 352 -17.71 3.31 -12.59
N GLY A 353 -18.68 4.19 -12.37
CA GLY A 353 -18.48 5.64 -12.47
C GLY A 353 -18.62 6.20 -13.88
N LYS A 354 -18.46 7.51 -14.00
CA LYS A 354 -18.58 8.30 -15.22
C LYS A 354 -17.34 9.16 -15.40
N PHE A 355 -16.95 9.37 -16.66
CA PHE A 355 -15.93 10.34 -17.01
C PHE A 355 -16.36 11.76 -16.60
N VAL A 356 -15.39 12.57 -16.20
CA VAL A 356 -15.62 13.91 -15.63
C VAL A 356 -15.01 14.96 -16.55
N LYS A 357 -15.81 15.95 -16.97
CA LYS A 357 -15.27 17.16 -17.60
C LYS A 357 -14.54 17.99 -16.56
N PHE A 358 -13.53 18.72 -16.99
CA PHE A 358 -12.81 19.62 -16.10
C PHE A 358 -13.73 20.70 -15.49
N SER A 359 -14.71 21.21 -16.24
CA SER A 359 -15.73 22.14 -15.72
C SER A 359 -16.50 21.55 -14.54
N ASP A 360 -16.89 20.28 -14.65
CA ASP A 360 -17.73 19.59 -13.68
C ASP A 360 -16.89 19.26 -12.43
N PHE A 361 -15.61 18.91 -12.60
CA PHE A 361 -14.65 18.77 -11.50
C PHE A 361 -14.47 20.09 -10.74
N LEU A 362 -14.32 21.21 -11.45
CA LEU A 362 -14.15 22.52 -10.82
C LEU A 362 -15.41 22.95 -10.04
N GLU A 363 -16.59 22.76 -10.62
CA GLU A 363 -17.87 23.02 -9.96
C GLU A 363 -18.03 22.15 -8.72
N TYR A 364 -17.84 20.82 -8.86
CA TYR A 364 -17.92 19.88 -7.76
C TYR A 364 -16.94 20.24 -6.64
N GLY A 365 -15.69 20.55 -6.97
CA GLY A 365 -14.66 20.91 -6.01
C GLY A 365 -14.97 22.15 -5.19
N LYS A 366 -15.78 23.10 -5.66
CA LYS A 366 -16.12 24.34 -4.92
C LYS A 366 -17.04 24.11 -3.74
N ASP A 367 -17.99 23.20 -3.87
CA ASP A 367 -19.06 23.02 -2.87
C ASP A 367 -18.62 22.13 -1.71
N GLN A 368 -17.40 21.57 -1.78
CA GLN A 368 -16.88 20.59 -0.84
C GLN A 368 -15.92 21.23 0.18
N ASP A 369 -15.80 20.62 1.36
CA ASP A 369 -14.86 21.07 2.40
C ASP A 369 -13.42 20.60 2.08
N LEU A 370 -12.81 21.27 1.11
CA LEU A 370 -11.45 21.00 0.61
C LEU A 370 -10.56 22.21 0.86
N SER A 371 -9.30 21.98 1.23
CA SER A 371 -8.29 23.05 1.32
C SER A 371 -7.80 23.49 -0.06
N GLY A 372 -7.95 22.66 -1.09
CA GLY A 372 -7.52 23.00 -2.45
C GLY A 372 -7.85 21.96 -3.51
N ILE A 373 -7.44 22.28 -4.74
CA ILE A 373 -7.42 21.35 -5.88
C ILE A 373 -6.04 21.33 -6.51
N MET A 374 -5.66 20.19 -7.09
CA MET A 374 -4.42 20.03 -7.84
C MET A 374 -4.74 19.69 -9.29
N ILE A 375 -4.17 20.41 -10.25
CA ILE A 375 -4.32 20.10 -11.68
C ILE A 375 -2.96 19.67 -12.22
N THR A 376 -2.89 18.46 -12.76
CA THR A 376 -1.67 17.92 -13.36
C THR A 376 -1.71 18.14 -14.86
N ILE A 377 -0.65 18.77 -15.40
CA ILE A 377 -0.50 19.05 -16.81
C ILE A 377 0.65 18.21 -17.36
N GLU A 378 0.34 17.41 -18.37
CA GLU A 378 1.31 16.59 -19.09
C GLU A 378 1.19 16.82 -20.59
N ASN A 379 2.26 16.56 -21.34
CA ASN A 379 2.26 16.61 -22.80
C ASN A 379 1.82 17.97 -23.40
N ALA A 380 1.89 19.07 -22.64
CA ALA A 380 1.39 20.38 -23.08
C ALA A 380 2.10 20.91 -24.33
N ALA A 381 3.42 20.69 -24.43
CA ALA A 381 4.19 21.05 -25.61
C ALA A 381 3.71 20.30 -26.86
N PHE A 382 3.40 19.00 -26.73
CA PHE A 382 2.81 18.19 -27.80
C PHE A 382 1.41 18.69 -28.18
N MET A 383 0.54 18.98 -27.21
CA MET A 383 -0.80 19.51 -27.48
C MET A 383 -0.75 20.84 -28.24
N ALA A 384 0.15 21.75 -27.85
CA ALA A 384 0.32 23.04 -28.52
C ALA A 384 0.87 22.89 -29.94
N LYS A 385 1.95 22.11 -30.11
CA LYS A 385 2.68 21.99 -31.39
C LYS A 385 1.98 21.07 -32.39
N SER A 386 1.50 19.93 -31.94
CA SER A 386 0.99 18.86 -32.81
C SER A 386 -0.53 18.84 -32.92
N LEU A 387 -1.25 19.30 -31.89
CA LEU A 387 -2.73 19.37 -31.92
C LEU A 387 -3.27 20.80 -32.14
N GLY A 388 -2.43 21.83 -32.04
CA GLY A 388 -2.87 23.23 -32.14
C GLY A 388 -3.79 23.65 -30.98
N PHE A 389 -3.62 23.04 -29.81
CA PHE A 389 -4.42 23.28 -28.62
C PHE A 389 -3.60 23.93 -27.51
N ASP A 390 -3.95 25.17 -27.13
CA ASP A 390 -3.35 25.82 -25.95
C ASP A 390 -4.06 25.34 -24.69
N VAL A 391 -3.52 24.29 -24.08
CA VAL A 391 -4.04 23.73 -22.83
C VAL A 391 -3.92 24.70 -21.65
N LEU A 392 -2.91 25.59 -21.66
CA LEU A 392 -2.69 26.53 -20.55
C LEU A 392 -3.66 27.70 -20.60
N GLU A 393 -3.95 28.22 -21.79
CA GLU A 393 -5.00 29.22 -22.00
C GLU A 393 -6.38 28.66 -21.65
N SER A 394 -6.67 27.43 -22.10
CA SER A 394 -7.95 26.76 -21.82
C SER A 394 -8.13 26.48 -20.32
N LEU A 395 -7.08 26.01 -19.64
CA LEU A 395 -7.05 25.83 -18.19
C LEU A 395 -7.30 27.14 -17.45
N THR A 396 -6.57 28.20 -17.79
CA THR A 396 -6.67 29.50 -17.12
C THR A 396 -8.06 30.11 -17.32
N THR A 397 -8.62 29.95 -18.51
CA THR A 397 -10.01 30.36 -18.81
C THR A 397 -11.00 29.58 -17.96
N ALA A 398 -10.91 28.25 -17.92
CA ALA A 398 -11.80 27.41 -17.13
C ALA A 398 -11.73 27.72 -15.62
N LEU A 399 -10.53 27.97 -15.07
CA LEU A 399 -10.35 28.38 -13.67
C LEU A 399 -10.95 29.77 -13.39
N ASN A 400 -10.79 30.72 -14.32
CA ASN A 400 -11.39 32.06 -14.24
C ASN A 400 -12.92 32.00 -14.29
N ASP A 401 -13.48 31.26 -15.23
CA ASP A 401 -14.93 31.10 -15.41
C ASP A 401 -15.55 30.39 -14.22
N ALA A 402 -14.83 29.39 -13.68
CA ALA A 402 -15.14 28.80 -12.40
C ALA A 402 -14.74 29.69 -11.22
N GLY A 403 -14.32 30.94 -11.36
CA GLY A 403 -14.09 31.86 -10.22
C GLY A 403 -13.01 31.43 -9.21
N TYR A 404 -12.19 30.41 -9.51
CA TYR A 404 -11.09 29.98 -8.63
C TYR A 404 -10.04 31.09 -8.44
N ASN A 405 -9.92 32.01 -9.40
CA ASN A 405 -8.97 33.12 -9.35
C ASN A 405 -9.42 34.29 -8.46
N ASN A 406 -10.70 34.28 -8.06
CA ASN A 406 -11.32 35.33 -7.25
C ASN A 406 -11.53 34.91 -5.79
N GLN A 407 -11.50 33.62 -5.48
CA GLN A 407 -11.64 33.10 -4.11
C GLN A 407 -10.27 32.85 -3.46
N THR A 408 -10.19 33.04 -2.15
CA THR A 408 -8.94 32.85 -1.38
C THR A 408 -8.98 31.65 -0.44
N THR A 409 -10.11 30.92 -0.39
CA THR A 409 -10.32 29.84 0.56
C THR A 409 -9.75 28.50 0.10
N LYS A 410 -9.61 28.30 -1.21
CA LYS A 410 -9.08 27.06 -1.80
C LYS A 410 -7.82 27.35 -2.57
N GLU A 411 -6.75 26.65 -2.23
CA GLU A 411 -5.50 26.72 -2.96
C GLU A 411 -5.64 25.98 -4.31
N VAL A 412 -5.22 26.64 -5.40
CA VAL A 412 -5.09 25.99 -6.71
C VAL A 412 -3.63 25.65 -6.92
N MET A 413 -3.34 24.36 -7.03
CA MET A 413 -2.01 23.84 -7.33
C MET A 413 -1.94 23.39 -8.78
N ILE A 414 -0.89 23.78 -9.51
CA ILE A 414 -0.62 23.27 -10.85
C ILE A 414 0.65 22.43 -10.83
N GLN A 415 0.51 21.14 -11.09
CA GLN A 415 1.59 20.16 -11.14
C GLN A 415 2.03 19.91 -12.59
N SER A 416 3.35 19.82 -12.84
CA SER A 416 3.90 19.43 -14.14
C SER A 416 5.29 18.81 -13.99
N THR A 417 5.61 17.84 -14.85
CA THR A 417 6.97 17.34 -15.08
C THR A 417 7.75 18.22 -16.07
N ASP A 418 7.05 19.03 -16.86
CA ASP A 418 7.64 20.00 -17.79
C ASP A 418 7.73 21.37 -17.13
N SER A 419 8.96 21.83 -16.87
CA SER A 419 9.22 23.15 -16.29
C SER A 419 8.77 24.30 -17.18
N ALA A 420 8.72 24.13 -18.51
CA ALA A 420 8.31 25.18 -19.44
C ALA A 420 6.85 25.58 -19.23
N VAL A 421 6.01 24.61 -18.81
CA VAL A 421 4.63 24.86 -18.38
C VAL A 421 4.61 25.80 -17.18
N LEU A 422 5.38 25.48 -16.14
CA LEU A 422 5.40 26.26 -14.89
C LEU A 422 5.99 27.66 -15.12
N VAL A 423 7.07 27.76 -15.90
CA VAL A 423 7.66 29.04 -16.30
C VAL A 423 6.64 29.91 -17.05
N LYS A 424 5.93 29.35 -18.05
CA LYS A 424 4.91 30.10 -18.82
C LYS A 424 3.77 30.59 -17.91
N LEU A 425 3.27 29.76 -17.00
CA LEU A 425 2.23 30.15 -16.04
C LEU A 425 2.70 31.23 -15.07
N LYS A 426 3.95 31.14 -14.59
CA LYS A 426 4.54 32.17 -13.72
C LYS A 426 4.68 33.51 -14.42
N GLN A 427 5.09 33.51 -15.69
CA GLN A 427 5.17 34.72 -16.53
C GLN A 427 3.80 35.37 -16.76
N GLN A 428 2.73 34.57 -16.82
CA GLN A 428 1.35 35.05 -16.90
C GLN A 428 0.84 35.64 -15.57
N LYS A 429 1.67 35.69 -14.51
CA LYS A 429 1.32 36.16 -13.17
C LYS A 429 0.12 35.42 -12.57
N ALA A 430 0.02 34.13 -12.87
CA ALA A 430 -1.03 33.29 -12.34
C ALA A 430 -0.93 33.19 -10.81
N LYS A 431 -2.08 33.21 -10.12
CA LYS A 431 -2.16 33.10 -8.65
C LYS A 431 -2.28 31.63 -8.22
N TYR A 432 -1.46 30.76 -8.78
CA TYR A 432 -1.45 29.33 -8.50
C TYR A 432 -0.19 28.97 -7.74
N LYS A 433 -0.26 27.96 -6.88
CA LYS A 433 0.92 27.32 -6.33
C LYS A 433 1.48 26.37 -7.39
N LEU A 434 2.68 26.65 -7.87
CA LEU A 434 3.31 25.88 -8.94
C LEU A 434 4.14 24.74 -8.34
N VAL A 435 3.88 23.53 -8.83
CA VAL A 435 4.41 22.27 -8.27
C VAL A 435 5.20 21.53 -9.34
N TYR A 436 6.49 21.31 -9.11
CA TYR A 436 7.35 20.59 -10.06
C TYR A 436 7.50 19.12 -9.67
N THR A 437 7.20 18.20 -10.58
CA THR A 437 7.40 16.77 -10.35
C THR A 437 8.82 16.38 -10.71
N LEU A 438 9.59 15.90 -9.73
CA LEU A 438 10.94 15.42 -9.97
C LEU A 438 10.93 14.05 -10.66
N GLN A 439 11.98 13.77 -11.43
CA GLN A 439 12.21 12.42 -11.93
C GLN A 439 12.40 11.45 -10.75
N PRO A 440 11.86 10.22 -10.83
CA PRO A 440 12.11 9.20 -9.81
C PRO A 440 13.59 8.83 -9.70
N GLY A 441 14.00 8.38 -8.51
CA GLY A 441 15.35 7.87 -8.28
C GLY A 441 16.45 8.92 -8.10
N ILE A 442 16.10 10.20 -7.95
CA ILE A 442 17.06 11.25 -7.55
C ILE A 442 17.38 11.12 -6.05
N GLY A 443 18.66 11.15 -5.67
CA GLY A 443 19.08 11.00 -4.27
C GLY A 443 19.51 12.30 -3.56
N ASP A 444 19.95 13.30 -4.30
CA ASP A 444 20.39 14.58 -3.74
C ASP A 444 20.19 15.73 -4.75
N ALA A 445 20.36 16.96 -4.31
CA ALA A 445 20.23 18.14 -5.17
C ALA A 445 21.35 19.17 -4.96
N SER A 446 21.84 19.77 -6.04
CA SER A 446 22.79 20.89 -5.96
C SER A 446 22.10 22.21 -5.58
N ALA A 447 22.82 23.10 -4.90
CA ALA A 447 22.28 24.44 -4.59
C ALA A 447 21.87 25.23 -5.86
N SER A 448 22.58 25.04 -6.98
CA SER A 448 22.24 25.68 -8.25
C SER A 448 20.97 25.11 -8.87
N SER A 449 20.76 23.78 -8.86
CA SER A 449 19.52 23.20 -9.37
C SER A 449 18.30 23.59 -8.53
N LEU A 450 18.46 23.68 -7.20
CA LEU A 450 17.41 24.16 -6.31
C LEU A 450 17.09 25.64 -6.55
N ALA A 451 18.11 26.47 -6.81
CA ALA A 451 17.90 27.86 -7.21
C ALA A 451 17.10 27.94 -8.52
N ASP A 452 17.44 27.11 -9.52
CA ASP A 452 16.73 27.05 -10.79
C ASP A 452 15.26 26.60 -10.61
N VAL A 453 15.00 25.58 -9.79
CA VAL A 453 13.62 25.12 -9.50
C VAL A 453 12.78 26.22 -8.87
N LYS A 454 13.36 26.97 -7.92
CA LYS A 454 12.66 28.08 -7.24
C LYS A 454 12.31 29.24 -8.17
N GLU A 455 12.98 29.36 -9.32
CA GLU A 455 12.58 30.37 -10.30
C GLU A 455 11.16 30.13 -10.82
N PHE A 456 10.66 28.89 -10.81
CA PHE A 456 9.37 28.56 -11.42
C PHE A 456 8.41 27.72 -10.55
N ALA A 457 8.85 27.17 -9.42
CA ALA A 457 7.99 26.36 -8.54
C ALA A 457 8.15 26.75 -7.06
N GLU A 458 7.08 26.57 -6.29
CA GLU A 458 7.06 26.73 -4.82
C GLU A 458 7.03 25.38 -4.09
N ALA A 459 6.68 24.32 -4.79
CA ALA A 459 6.58 22.97 -4.25
C ALA A 459 7.13 21.93 -5.23
N VAL A 460 7.43 20.75 -4.71
CA VAL A 460 7.89 19.61 -5.49
C VAL A 460 7.13 18.35 -5.13
N VAL A 461 6.86 17.54 -6.14
CA VAL A 461 6.38 16.17 -5.96
C VAL A 461 7.57 15.22 -6.13
N VAL A 462 7.77 14.33 -5.17
CA VAL A 462 8.91 13.43 -5.08
C VAL A 462 8.43 11.98 -4.97
N ASP A 463 8.93 11.13 -5.84
CA ASP A 463 8.62 9.70 -5.79
C ASP A 463 9.21 9.05 -4.52
N ARG A 464 8.49 8.10 -3.90
CA ARG A 464 8.92 7.39 -2.68
C ARG A 464 10.29 6.74 -2.83
N SER A 465 10.65 6.28 -4.04
CA SER A 465 11.97 5.70 -4.33
C SER A 465 13.14 6.67 -4.19
N SER A 466 12.90 7.98 -4.20
CA SER A 466 13.92 9.03 -4.07
C SER A 466 14.30 9.35 -2.61
N PHE A 467 13.52 8.90 -1.63
CA PHE A 467 13.79 9.15 -0.20
C PHE A 467 14.72 8.11 0.42
N PHE A 468 14.69 6.89 -0.12
CA PHE A 468 15.44 5.76 0.39
C PHE A 468 16.07 4.99 -0.77
N ALA A 469 17.39 4.78 -0.76
CA ALA A 469 17.98 3.85 -1.71
C ALA A 469 17.63 2.43 -1.28
N GLN A 470 17.17 1.64 -2.26
CA GLN A 470 16.70 0.29 -2.03
C GLN A 470 17.53 -0.73 -2.79
N SER A 471 17.68 -1.92 -2.21
CA SER A 471 18.27 -3.08 -2.86
C SER A 471 17.41 -4.29 -2.58
N VAL A 472 16.88 -4.93 -3.63
CA VAL A 472 15.96 -6.08 -3.52
C VAL A 472 14.85 -5.88 -2.48
N HIS A 473 14.26 -4.68 -2.50
CA HIS A 473 13.22 -4.16 -1.58
C HIS A 473 13.63 -3.91 -0.12
N PHE A 474 14.92 -4.02 0.24
CA PHE A 474 15.41 -3.53 1.53
C PHE A 474 15.77 -2.05 1.43
N ILE A 475 15.43 -1.27 2.46
CA ILE A 475 15.97 0.07 2.64
C ILE A 475 17.44 -0.06 3.05
N ILE A 476 18.34 0.55 2.28
CA ILE A 476 19.79 0.49 2.53
C ILE A 476 20.28 1.78 3.18
N ASN A 477 19.85 2.92 2.66
CA ASN A 477 20.16 4.23 3.23
C ASN A 477 19.01 5.20 3.00
N GLN A 478 19.04 6.31 3.72
CA GLN A 478 18.21 7.48 3.48
C GLN A 478 19.02 8.49 2.67
N THR A 479 18.37 9.11 1.70
CA THR A 479 19.00 10.08 0.81
C THR A 479 19.01 11.49 1.44
N SER A 480 19.79 12.43 0.89
CA SER A 480 19.80 13.83 1.38
C SER A 480 18.74 14.70 0.73
N LEU A 481 18.08 14.21 -0.34
CA LEU A 481 17.19 14.99 -1.19
C LEU A 481 16.13 15.78 -0.40
N LEU A 482 15.49 15.16 0.58
CA LEU A 482 14.46 15.85 1.37
C LEU A 482 15.02 17.06 2.12
N THR A 483 16.17 16.87 2.80
CA THR A 483 16.86 17.94 3.52
C THR A 483 17.28 19.05 2.55
N ASP A 484 17.78 18.69 1.37
CA ASP A 484 18.19 19.64 0.34
C ASP A 484 17.00 20.50 -0.14
N LEU A 485 15.86 19.88 -0.44
CA LEU A 485 14.63 20.55 -0.89
C LEU A 485 14.03 21.45 0.20
N GLN A 486 13.93 20.96 1.43
CA GLN A 486 13.41 21.72 2.56
C GLN A 486 14.32 22.92 2.91
N SER A 487 15.64 22.74 2.84
CA SER A 487 16.61 23.83 3.06
C SER A 487 16.49 24.93 2.00
N ALA A 488 16.05 24.59 0.79
CA ALA A 488 15.73 25.56 -0.25
C ALA A 488 14.37 26.26 -0.01
N GLY A 489 13.57 25.79 0.94
CA GLY A 489 12.23 26.32 1.25
C GLY A 489 11.13 25.83 0.31
N LEU A 490 11.34 24.70 -0.37
CA LEU A 490 10.32 24.07 -1.21
C LEU A 490 9.39 23.21 -0.34
N THR A 491 8.08 23.31 -0.58
CA THR A 491 7.11 22.35 0.00
C THR A 491 7.31 20.98 -0.66
N VAL A 492 7.33 19.89 0.11
CA VAL A 492 7.59 18.54 -0.43
C VAL A 492 6.37 17.64 -0.28
N TYR A 493 5.83 17.18 -1.41
CA TYR A 493 4.77 16.17 -1.47
C TYR A 493 5.35 14.83 -1.92
N ALA A 494 5.15 13.76 -1.14
CA ALA A 494 5.64 12.43 -1.48
C ALA A 494 4.57 11.62 -2.22
N GLN A 495 4.96 10.86 -3.24
CA GLN A 495 4.03 10.07 -4.06
C GLN A 495 4.58 8.69 -4.47
N VAL A 496 3.77 7.69 -4.83
CA VAL A 496 2.33 7.55 -4.56
C VAL A 496 2.16 6.45 -3.53
N PHE A 497 1.41 6.72 -2.47
CA PHE A 497 1.15 5.77 -1.37
C PHE A 497 0.02 4.80 -1.71
N ARG A 498 0.21 3.53 -1.33
CA ARG A 498 -0.61 2.40 -1.78
C ARG A 498 -0.73 1.35 -0.66
N ASN A 499 -1.93 0.81 -0.48
CA ASN A 499 -2.18 -0.21 0.54
C ASN A 499 -1.66 -1.58 0.13
N GLU A 500 -1.51 -1.86 -1.17
CA GLU A 500 -1.07 -3.17 -1.64
C GLU A 500 0.34 -3.51 -1.11
N PHE A 501 0.49 -4.60 -0.36
CA PHE A 501 1.67 -4.92 0.46
C PHE A 501 3.00 -5.06 -0.29
N VAL A 502 2.99 -5.26 -1.61
CA VAL A 502 4.20 -5.31 -2.44
C VAL A 502 4.66 -3.93 -2.93
N SER A 503 3.90 -2.88 -2.64
CA SER A 503 4.21 -1.50 -3.03
C SER A 503 5.28 -0.83 -2.16
N GLN A 504 5.68 -1.51 -1.09
CA GLN A 504 6.53 -1.01 -0.01
C GLN A 504 7.84 -1.81 0.10
N PRO A 505 8.93 -1.20 0.58
CA PRO A 505 10.09 -1.92 1.08
C PRO A 505 9.74 -2.91 2.21
N TRP A 506 10.54 -3.96 2.36
CA TRP A 506 10.39 -4.97 3.42
C TRP A 506 10.42 -4.38 4.84
N ASP A 507 11.15 -3.29 5.02
CA ASP A 507 11.31 -2.60 6.29
C ASP A 507 10.00 -2.01 6.84
N PHE A 508 8.96 -1.86 6.02
CA PHE A 508 7.62 -1.46 6.45
C PHE A 508 6.68 -2.62 6.73
N PHE A 509 7.15 -3.87 6.60
CA PHE A 509 6.40 -5.08 6.96
C PHE A 509 5.04 -5.22 6.27
N GLY A 510 4.91 -4.68 5.04
CA GLY A 510 3.65 -4.66 4.28
C GLY A 510 2.54 -3.90 5.00
N ASP A 511 2.89 -2.95 5.88
CA ASP A 511 1.97 -2.11 6.61
C ASP A 511 2.09 -0.65 6.18
N GLU A 512 1.07 -0.17 5.47
CA GLU A 512 0.96 1.23 5.06
C GLU A 512 0.91 2.20 6.23
N THR A 513 0.42 1.80 7.40
CA THR A 513 0.43 2.70 8.56
C THR A 513 1.87 2.96 9.03
N VAL A 514 2.74 1.94 8.98
CA VAL A 514 4.17 2.06 9.30
C VAL A 514 4.90 2.92 8.26
N GLU A 515 4.58 2.75 6.98
CA GLU A 515 5.11 3.60 5.91
C GLU A 515 4.70 5.07 6.11
N ILE A 516 3.40 5.36 6.22
CA ILE A 516 2.91 6.73 6.48
C ILE A 516 3.56 7.32 7.73
N ASN A 517 3.64 6.56 8.82
CA ASN A 517 4.24 7.02 10.07
C ASN A 517 5.69 7.48 9.87
N ASN A 518 6.48 6.73 9.09
CA ASN A 518 7.85 7.10 8.79
C ASN A 518 7.92 8.41 7.97
N TYR A 519 7.12 8.52 6.90
CA TYR A 519 7.10 9.73 6.08
C TYR A 519 6.58 10.96 6.83
N ALA A 520 5.61 10.79 7.72
CA ALA A 520 5.01 11.88 8.49
C ALA A 520 5.85 12.29 9.70
N GLN A 521 6.42 11.36 10.46
CA GLN A 521 7.15 11.65 11.70
C GLN A 521 8.66 11.78 11.49
N SER A 522 9.26 10.89 10.71
CA SER A 522 10.73 10.85 10.53
C SER A 522 11.18 11.83 9.46
N LEU A 523 10.51 11.79 8.30
CA LEU A 523 10.82 12.66 7.17
C LEU A 523 10.11 14.01 7.29
N ASN A 524 8.93 14.06 7.93
CA ASN A 524 8.13 15.27 8.08
C ASN A 524 7.84 15.95 6.73
N VAL A 525 7.41 15.15 5.75
CA VAL A 525 6.96 15.66 4.44
C VAL A 525 5.68 16.48 4.60
N ASP A 526 5.46 17.46 3.72
CA ASP A 526 4.34 18.38 3.86
C ASP A 526 3.00 17.77 3.44
N GLY A 527 3.03 16.80 2.52
CA GLY A 527 1.83 16.14 2.02
C GLY A 527 2.13 14.78 1.40
N LEU A 528 1.11 13.93 1.38
CA LEU A 528 1.14 12.61 0.75
C LEU A 528 0.12 12.57 -0.38
N ILE A 529 0.58 12.13 -1.55
CA ILE A 529 -0.27 11.80 -2.70
C ILE A 529 -0.57 10.30 -2.63
N THR A 530 -1.83 9.93 -2.54
CA THR A 530 -2.25 8.54 -2.25
C THR A 530 -3.42 8.06 -3.10
N ASP A 531 -3.39 6.78 -3.47
CA ASP A 531 -4.53 6.09 -4.09
C ASP A 531 -5.65 5.81 -3.08
N PHE A 532 -5.35 5.86 -1.76
CA PHE A 532 -6.25 5.50 -0.66
C PHE A 532 -6.32 6.62 0.41
N PRO A 533 -7.07 7.73 0.15
CA PRO A 533 -7.19 8.84 1.10
C PRO A 533 -7.63 8.41 2.51
N LYS A 534 -8.49 7.38 2.61
CA LYS A 534 -9.01 6.86 3.87
C LYS A 534 -7.91 6.38 4.81
N THR A 535 -6.87 5.75 4.25
CA THR A 535 -5.75 5.21 5.02
C THR A 535 -4.97 6.34 5.70
N VAL A 536 -4.62 7.39 4.93
CA VAL A 536 -3.90 8.55 5.45
C VAL A 536 -4.78 9.35 6.42
N ARG A 537 -6.08 9.48 6.14
CA ARG A 537 -7.03 10.14 7.05
C ARG A 537 -7.13 9.41 8.38
N ARG A 538 -7.17 8.07 8.36
CA ARG A 538 -7.12 7.26 9.57
C ARG A 538 -5.83 7.53 10.34
N TYR A 539 -4.69 7.52 9.67
CA TYR A 539 -3.40 7.87 10.27
C TYR A 539 -3.46 9.24 10.95
N LYS A 540 -3.91 10.32 10.29
CA LYS A 540 -3.98 11.67 10.90
C LYS A 540 -4.83 11.76 12.17
N ARG A 541 -5.68 10.78 12.44
CA ARG A 541 -6.59 10.76 13.61
C ARG A 541 -6.08 9.90 14.76
N ASN A 542 -4.95 9.20 14.60
CA ASN A 542 -4.44 8.27 15.60
C ASN A 542 -4.15 8.97 16.94
N SER A 543 -4.36 8.28 18.06
CA SER A 543 -4.17 8.83 19.40
C SER A 543 -2.70 8.90 19.84
N CYS A 544 -1.79 8.31 19.07
CA CYS A 544 -0.38 8.17 19.44
C CYS A 544 0.52 9.27 18.87
N THR A 545 0.03 10.04 17.90
CA THR A 545 0.76 11.19 17.35
C THR A 545 0.76 12.33 18.37
N GLY A 546 1.92 12.99 18.50
CA GLY A 546 2.11 14.08 19.46
C GLY A 546 2.42 13.64 20.89
N LEU A 547 2.56 12.33 21.17
CA LEU A 547 2.95 11.82 22.49
C LEU A 547 4.43 12.06 22.84
N GLY A 548 5.25 12.53 21.90
CA GLY A 548 6.67 12.82 22.14
C GLY A 548 7.44 11.58 22.60
N ASN A 549 8.05 11.63 23.78
CA ASN A 549 8.81 10.51 24.34
C ASN A 549 7.92 9.34 24.81
N ASP A 550 6.61 9.56 24.94
CA ASP A 550 5.65 8.53 25.35
C ASP A 550 5.07 7.77 24.15
N VAL A 551 5.54 8.03 22.93
CA VAL A 551 5.15 7.28 21.73
C VAL A 551 5.47 5.79 21.94
N PRO A 552 4.48 4.89 21.79
CA PRO A 552 4.71 3.46 21.93
C PRO A 552 5.71 2.95 20.89
N SER A 553 6.51 1.94 21.24
CA SER A 553 7.55 1.39 20.34
C SER A 553 7.03 0.86 19.00
N TYR A 554 5.76 0.43 18.96
CA TYR A 554 5.12 -0.04 17.72
C TYR A 554 4.64 1.11 16.80
N MET A 555 4.62 2.35 17.28
CA MET A 555 4.49 3.57 16.47
C MET A 555 5.85 4.25 16.25
N GLY A 556 6.94 3.57 16.59
CA GLY A 556 8.30 4.09 16.41
C GLY A 556 8.70 4.17 14.94
N ASN A 557 9.67 5.03 14.63
CA ASN A 557 10.22 5.14 13.29
C ASN A 557 11.00 3.88 12.91
N VAL A 558 10.92 3.49 11.64
CA VAL A 558 11.73 2.38 11.11
C VAL A 558 13.19 2.80 11.02
N THR A 559 14.08 1.97 11.58
CA THR A 559 15.53 2.17 11.49
C THR A 559 16.01 1.90 10.07
N VAL A 560 16.47 2.94 9.39
CA VAL A 560 17.08 2.86 8.05
C VAL A 560 18.21 1.83 8.04
N GLY A 561 18.16 0.87 7.10
CA GLY A 561 19.14 -0.22 7.02
C GLY A 561 19.01 -1.27 8.12
N GLY A 562 18.01 -1.15 9.01
CA GLY A 562 17.85 -2.03 10.16
C GLY A 562 17.66 -3.49 9.77
N LEU A 563 16.78 -3.78 8.80
CA LEU A 563 16.53 -5.14 8.35
C LEU A 563 17.75 -5.73 7.61
N ALA A 564 18.42 -4.94 6.77
CA ALA A 564 19.65 -5.36 6.10
C ALA A 564 20.81 -5.61 7.10
N GLN A 565 20.89 -4.82 8.17
CA GLN A 565 21.91 -4.99 9.21
C GLN A 565 21.70 -6.29 10.00
N LEU A 566 20.46 -6.77 10.16
CA LEU A 566 20.19 -8.08 10.76
C LEU A 566 20.83 -9.22 9.96
N LEU A 567 20.79 -9.14 8.62
CA LEU A 567 21.49 -10.10 7.74
C LEU A 567 23.01 -10.08 7.97
N LYS A 568 23.58 -8.91 8.27
CA LYS A 568 25.02 -8.72 8.44
C LYS A 568 25.50 -9.28 9.78
N ASN A 569 24.74 -9.01 10.84
CA ASN A 569 25.08 -9.39 12.21
C ASN A 569 25.02 -10.91 12.45
N GLN A 570 24.23 -11.63 11.64
CA GLN A 570 24.11 -13.09 11.71
C GLN A 570 25.13 -13.83 10.82
N ALA A 571 26.20 -13.16 10.40
CA ALA A 571 27.30 -13.74 9.62
C ALA A 571 26.85 -14.47 8.34
N ALA A 572 25.84 -13.94 7.63
CA ALA A 572 25.41 -14.40 6.32
C ALA A 572 25.79 -13.40 5.20
N PRO A 573 27.09 -13.24 4.83
CA PRO A 573 27.51 -12.31 3.77
C PRO A 573 26.84 -12.59 2.42
N GLN A 574 26.57 -13.87 2.12
CA GLN A 574 25.92 -14.31 0.88
C GLN A 574 24.44 -13.91 0.82
N ALA A 575 23.80 -13.69 1.97
CA ALA A 575 22.41 -13.27 2.06
C ALA A 575 22.26 -11.73 1.99
N GLN A 576 23.35 -10.97 1.97
CA GLN A 576 23.31 -9.51 1.91
C GLN A 576 22.63 -9.04 0.62
N PRO A 577 21.74 -8.03 0.70
CA PRO A 577 21.26 -7.37 -0.49
C PRO A 577 22.46 -6.75 -1.25
N PRO A 578 22.46 -6.76 -2.60
CA PRO A 578 23.53 -6.15 -3.38
C PRO A 578 23.79 -4.69 -3.01
N SER A 579 25.03 -4.23 -3.14
CA SER A 579 25.33 -2.80 -3.03
C SER A 579 24.60 -2.01 -4.13
N VAL A 580 24.03 -0.87 -3.77
CA VAL A 580 23.36 0.02 -4.72
C VAL A 580 24.37 1.06 -5.22
N ALA A 581 24.30 1.38 -6.51
CA ALA A 581 25.04 2.52 -7.05
C ALA A 581 24.54 3.84 -6.41
N PRO A 582 25.39 4.88 -6.32
CA PRO A 582 24.92 6.20 -5.92
C PRO A 582 23.75 6.64 -6.80
N MET A 583 22.70 7.14 -6.17
CA MET A 583 21.54 7.65 -6.88
C MET A 583 21.93 8.91 -7.67
N PRO A 584 21.35 9.11 -8.86
CA PRO A 584 21.57 10.33 -9.63
C PRO A 584 21.25 11.60 -8.83
N LYS A 585 21.96 12.66 -9.16
CA LYS A 585 21.81 13.99 -8.58
C LYS A 585 20.93 14.87 -9.42
N LEU A 586 20.12 15.71 -8.77
CA LEU A 586 19.46 16.83 -9.45
C LEU A 586 20.48 17.96 -9.66
N ASP A 587 21.00 18.05 -10.88
CA ASP A 587 21.95 19.09 -11.31
C ASP A 587 21.27 20.13 -12.20
N ALA A 588 21.82 21.34 -12.26
CA ALA A 588 21.23 22.44 -13.03
C ALA A 588 20.90 22.09 -14.50
N PRO A 589 21.73 21.32 -15.24
CA PRO A 589 21.40 20.91 -16.60
C PRO A 589 20.20 19.97 -16.72
N SER A 590 19.88 19.19 -15.66
CA SER A 590 18.71 18.31 -15.68
C SER A 590 17.41 19.04 -15.34
N VAL A 591 17.50 20.24 -14.77
CA VAL A 591 16.39 21.19 -14.66
C VAL A 591 16.26 21.91 -16.00
N GLN A 592 15.62 21.24 -16.97
CA GLN A 592 15.40 21.82 -18.29
C GLN A 592 14.59 23.12 -18.15
N ARG A 593 14.81 24.10 -19.02
CA ARG A 593 14.00 25.34 -19.14
C ARG A 593 13.77 25.67 -20.62
N PRO A 594 13.24 24.74 -21.43
CA PRO A 594 13.01 25.05 -22.84
C PRO A 594 11.93 26.13 -22.96
N PRO A 595 11.97 26.97 -24.01
CA PRO A 595 10.85 27.86 -24.27
C PRO A 595 9.60 27.03 -24.58
N PHE A 596 8.47 27.42 -24.00
CA PHE A 596 7.20 26.78 -24.32
C PHE A 596 6.88 27.01 -25.81
N PRO A 597 6.49 25.97 -26.57
CA PRO A 597 6.28 26.10 -28.01
C PRO A 597 5.10 27.02 -28.35
N THR A 598 5.15 27.64 -29.52
CA THR A 598 4.01 28.35 -30.08
C THR A 598 2.91 27.38 -30.49
N VAL A 599 1.66 27.80 -30.31
CA VAL A 599 0.50 27.00 -30.67
C VAL A 599 0.39 26.94 -32.20
N ALA A 600 0.31 25.74 -32.75
CA ALA A 600 0.13 25.56 -34.17
C ALA A 600 -1.28 26.02 -34.63
N PRO A 601 -1.43 26.57 -35.85
CA PRO A 601 -2.75 26.93 -36.37
C PRO A 601 -3.67 25.70 -36.45
N LYS A 602 -4.91 25.82 -35.96
CA LYS A 602 -5.93 24.77 -36.13
C LYS A 602 -6.12 24.50 -37.63
N ASN A 603 -5.90 23.25 -38.06
CA ASN A 603 -5.93 22.75 -39.46
C ASN A 603 -4.62 22.84 -40.28
N ALA A 604 -3.44 22.92 -39.67
CA ALA A 604 -2.21 22.61 -40.40
C ALA A 604 -2.25 21.15 -40.92
N PRO A 605 -1.92 20.85 -42.19
CA PRO A 605 -1.79 19.47 -42.64
C PRO A 605 -0.78 18.75 -41.76
N SER A 606 -1.09 17.52 -41.34
CA SER A 606 -0.13 16.62 -40.68
C SER A 606 1.11 16.52 -41.58
N GLY A 607 2.15 17.27 -41.23
CA GLY A 607 3.31 17.51 -42.08
C GLY A 607 4.08 16.21 -42.30
N ALA A 608 4.25 15.87 -43.57
CA ALA A 608 5.16 14.84 -44.01
C ALA A 608 6.57 15.06 -43.44
N ALA A 609 7.24 13.96 -43.09
CA ALA A 609 8.63 13.95 -42.66
C ALA A 609 9.53 14.72 -43.64
N PRO A 610 10.54 15.49 -43.18
CA PRO A 610 11.54 16.06 -44.06
C PRO A 610 12.35 14.94 -44.74
N PRO A 611 12.86 15.13 -45.97
CA PRO A 611 13.75 14.15 -46.59
C PRO A 611 15.03 14.01 -45.74
N PRO A 612 15.66 12.84 -45.70
CA PRO A 612 16.85 12.63 -44.90
C PRO A 612 18.01 13.47 -45.44
N GLY A 613 18.32 14.56 -44.74
CA GLY A 613 19.57 15.30 -44.88
C GLY A 613 20.69 14.50 -44.23
N SER A 614 21.77 14.29 -44.97
CA SER A 614 22.97 13.54 -44.58
C SER A 614 23.58 14.03 -43.25
N SER A 615 23.62 13.16 -42.24
CA SER A 615 24.44 13.36 -41.04
C SER A 615 25.91 12.97 -41.29
N PRO A 616 26.89 13.69 -40.71
CA PRO A 616 28.28 13.26 -40.70
C PRO A 616 28.49 12.10 -39.72
N SER A 617 29.32 11.16 -40.15
CA SER A 617 29.76 9.97 -39.42
C SER A 617 30.49 10.30 -38.11
N ALA A 618 30.10 9.67 -37.01
CA ALA A 618 30.98 9.38 -35.87
C ALA A 618 30.46 8.16 -35.09
N ALA A 619 31.40 7.26 -34.81
CA ALA A 619 31.19 5.87 -34.41
C ALA A 619 30.55 5.69 -33.01
N HIS A 620 29.56 4.81 -32.94
CA HIS A 620 29.16 4.13 -31.70
C HIS A 620 29.72 2.70 -31.70
N THR A 621 30.60 2.43 -30.74
CA THR A 621 31.07 1.09 -30.40
C THR A 621 29.97 0.31 -29.69
N THR A 622 29.50 -0.75 -30.35
CA THR A 622 28.55 -1.73 -29.82
C THR A 622 29.22 -2.65 -28.79
N ALA A 623 28.72 -2.66 -27.56
CA ALA A 623 28.92 -3.76 -26.62
C ALA A 623 27.66 -4.65 -26.66
N VAL A 624 27.82 -5.84 -27.23
CA VAL A 624 26.79 -6.89 -27.30
C VAL A 624 26.67 -7.54 -25.92
N SER A 625 25.48 -7.51 -25.32
CA SER A 625 25.14 -8.36 -24.18
C SER A 625 24.01 -9.30 -24.60
N THR A 626 24.38 -10.56 -24.80
CA THR A 626 23.50 -11.69 -25.13
C THR A 626 22.65 -12.07 -23.92
N CYS A 627 21.34 -11.80 -23.97
CA CYS A 627 20.37 -12.44 -23.09
C CYS A 627 19.80 -13.68 -23.78
N ILE A 628 20.06 -14.85 -23.18
CA ILE A 628 19.51 -16.14 -23.58
C ILE A 628 18.06 -16.23 -23.10
N LEU A 629 17.14 -16.36 -24.06
CA LEU A 629 15.75 -16.77 -23.85
C LEU A 629 15.71 -18.28 -23.63
N LEU A 630 15.26 -18.73 -22.45
CA LEU A 630 14.85 -20.11 -22.22
C LEU A 630 13.34 -20.15 -22.03
N VAL A 631 12.66 -20.54 -23.11
CA VAL A 631 11.27 -20.96 -23.11
C VAL A 631 11.25 -22.45 -22.78
N LEU A 632 10.59 -22.85 -21.70
CA LEU A 632 10.28 -24.26 -21.41
C LEU A 632 8.76 -24.44 -21.39
N ALA A 633 8.26 -24.93 -22.52
CA ALA A 633 7.01 -25.66 -22.60
C ALA A 633 7.29 -27.13 -22.25
N CYS A 634 6.49 -27.72 -21.36
CA CYS A 634 6.20 -29.16 -21.39
C CYS A 634 4.95 -29.45 -20.58
N ALA A 635 3.86 -29.74 -21.29
CA ALA A 635 2.69 -30.41 -20.76
C ALA A 635 2.86 -31.93 -20.92
N THR A 636 2.31 -32.66 -19.95
CA THR A 636 1.92 -34.09 -19.95
C THR A 636 3.00 -35.16 -20.05
N LEU A 637 3.12 -36.00 -19.01
CA LEU A 637 2.68 -37.41 -19.00
C LEU A 637 3.06 -38.16 -17.70
N LEU A 638 2.06 -38.87 -17.16
CA LEU A 638 2.09 -40.14 -16.42
C LEU A 638 2.31 -40.18 -14.89
N LEU A 639 1.21 -40.66 -14.26
CA LEU A 639 1.06 -41.51 -13.06
C LEU A 639 1.33 -40.92 -11.68
#